data_AF-A0AAW3TGE5-F1
#
_entry.id   AF-A0AAW3TGE5-F1
#
_cell.length_a   1.000
_cell.length_b   1.000
_cell.length_c   1.000
_cell.angle_alpha   90.00
_cell.angle_beta   90.00
_cell.angle_gamma   90.00
#
_symmetry.space_group_name_H-M   'P 1'
#
loop_
_entity.id
_entity.type
_entity.pdbx_description
1 polymer ?
#
loop_
_entity_poly.entity_id
_entity_poly.type
_entity_poly.pdbx_seq_one_letter_code
_entity_poly.pdbx_strand_id
1 'polypeptide(L)'
;MLKRTIKFTPIAASVALTLGLTACGSDNDGNVYVPPVESVTSSDDAQFNVEVTGKAVKGAMKGAVVSVMTLNATGESVPVAFRLEASAEAETFTGEATSQDAADAAVEASKLAGNPDALITNDSGRYSIYLEDNFSGPVYITVTTSEEGDDSFLRCDAYVGCGTYDTAPEEDNVNDGDMNIEFGEWYKADLELSVVKFIPVVEADPSGASGSAGDANVARSFRANVTFLTTLVAQALLEAEGDIDADSIAATSLNTIVQIMGPDAVILLSALIGDLSNGGAVDLSEVDGEESLSQGVLMIAQLSSSIQGLPSITDAMASIKAGIASGTLSTTDIAKTLQIAVSSTASVFTAIATGDEVAIKNALEAAFLANNPDATADEIAEFAQNSAGIASKAKAAKDQAVKNGAVTDEELAKLAIVVQAALEKLGCSDDECVIEGDFFAELAVELSAQIDASSVELTSLQASVESAEATLVDVEELASTVTDLETAIEFVAAVAALKNEAEASNLAASIDTLHVKAQGYVNTATLLVSQNSDYQSILSTAATLEELALIEVNKVETYDSALAQLVIDAESIITEYEIEVEAAKEIALNTADIADEKKTAANTSEAASTSALAAAQSAVNSAAMDVEIKVEAAINAASEFSAAVDVLELAVQQSIKAAQDYLDASVAESDEELEAETLLEQAEIMASEAAVQAELANEQLLTALNLQEEAQLVVATASVKATSESLSAMTVLTNTGGQSVIYAADILVDVIDELGGMGNSGDGSSTRQPDWSYNYDLDALTLALENESTGEMISASASYQGDKLVVAWGATLMGDEGVSIKLVTGESRTAALEECEQFAAGTITDPTQIDSCLIFTFDGEVDADTVDDAEIVNTETWNHVEIMDGESGFVGMLNLTADDATDMGTVTLEGMSGDLDFKVMGMVDSSGDEDESTLEVMVKGDTAMGYTLSLTGMESTGYTGDVKAMYNGEMMSFGTASKVTNGVSITYIDGDVVSYTDVDLIDSSK
;
A
#
# COMPACT_ATOMS: atom_id res chain seq x y z
N MET A 1 28.48 -43.72 6.85
CA MET A 1 29.62 -44.51 6.36
C MET A 1 30.50 -43.60 5.50
N LEU A 2 31.83 -43.72 5.65
CA LEU A 2 32.93 -43.04 4.94
C LEU A 2 32.99 -41.50 5.00
N LYS A 3 33.48 -41.04 6.16
CA LYS A 3 34.26 -39.80 6.33
C LYS A 3 35.40 -39.76 5.32
N ARG A 4 35.53 -38.67 4.56
CA ARG A 4 36.79 -38.28 3.92
C ARG A 4 37.21 -36.89 4.39
N THR A 5 38.06 -36.93 5.41
CA THR A 5 38.94 -35.85 5.84
C THR A 5 39.90 -35.52 4.69
N ILE A 6 39.99 -34.26 4.28
CA ILE A 6 41.15 -33.73 3.56
C ILE A 6 41.84 -32.75 4.51
N LYS A 7 43.09 -33.08 4.85
CA LYS A 7 43.97 -32.31 5.74
C LYS A 7 44.75 -31.27 4.93
N PHE A 8 44.85 -30.08 5.52
CA PHE A 8 45.86 -29.01 5.42
C PHE A 8 47.08 -29.21 4.50
N THR A 9 47.40 -28.13 3.77
CA THR A 9 48.79 -27.67 3.66
C THR A 9 48.86 -26.21 4.11
N PRO A 10 49.69 -25.87 5.12
CA PRO A 10 50.03 -24.49 5.44
C PRO A 10 51.29 -24.08 4.64
N ILE A 11 51.28 -22.90 4.04
CA ILE A 11 52.54 -22.18 3.76
C ILE A 11 52.39 -20.80 4.37
N ALA A 12 52.76 -20.73 5.65
CA ALA A 12 53.09 -19.46 6.28
C ALA A 12 54.61 -19.28 6.25
N ALA A 13 54.99 -18.06 5.89
CA ALA A 13 56.14 -17.30 6.36
C ALA A 13 57.51 -17.42 5.66
N SER A 14 58.08 -16.22 5.49
CA SER A 14 59.50 -15.82 5.58
C SER A 14 60.46 -16.12 4.42
N VAL A 15 60.60 -15.16 3.50
CA VAL A 15 61.91 -14.77 2.94
C VAL A 15 62.00 -13.25 2.78
N ALA A 16 62.19 -12.53 3.90
CA ALA A 16 62.70 -11.16 3.87
C ALA A 16 63.29 -10.72 5.22
N LEU A 17 64.17 -11.53 5.85
CA LEU A 17 65.19 -11.04 6.78
C LEU A 17 66.07 -12.20 7.25
N THR A 18 67.27 -12.35 6.67
CA THR A 18 68.53 -12.88 7.26
C THR A 18 69.48 -13.32 6.15
N LEU A 19 70.20 -12.36 5.56
CA LEU A 19 71.47 -12.66 4.90
C LEU A 19 72.55 -11.71 5.42
N GLY A 20 73.05 -12.05 6.60
CA GLY A 20 74.30 -11.53 7.15
C GLY A 20 75.12 -12.68 7.76
N LEU A 21 76.14 -13.13 7.02
CA LEU A 21 77.38 -13.80 7.50
C LEU A 21 77.19 -15.23 8.09
N THR A 22 77.94 -16.30 7.78
CA THR A 22 79.26 -16.54 7.19
C THR A 22 79.45 -18.05 6.99
N ALA A 23 80.10 -18.51 5.91
CA ALA A 23 81.09 -19.60 5.94
C ALA A 23 81.87 -19.68 4.61
N CYS A 24 83.21 -19.65 4.71
CA CYS A 24 84.17 -19.86 3.64
C CYS A 24 84.12 -21.29 3.07
N GLY A 25 84.40 -21.46 1.77
CA GLY A 25 84.91 -22.74 1.26
C GLY A 25 84.81 -22.97 -0.26
N SER A 26 85.91 -22.67 -0.95
CA SER A 26 86.40 -23.19 -2.24
C SER A 26 85.66 -22.89 -3.55
N ASP A 27 86.32 -22.03 -4.34
CA ASP A 27 86.48 -22.02 -5.80
C ASP A 27 85.84 -23.19 -6.57
N ASN A 28 84.93 -22.86 -7.50
CA ASN A 28 85.22 -23.13 -8.90
C ASN A 28 84.41 -22.21 -9.82
N ASP A 29 85.14 -21.57 -10.74
CA ASP A 29 84.68 -20.58 -11.69
C ASP A 29 83.54 -21.11 -12.59
N GLY A 30 82.42 -20.40 -12.53
CA GLY A 30 81.28 -20.53 -13.44
C GLY A 30 80.44 -19.25 -13.43
N ASN A 31 81.08 -18.07 -13.42
CA ASN A 31 80.41 -16.78 -13.53
C ASN A 31 79.74 -16.66 -14.90
N VAL A 32 78.50 -17.10 -15.00
CA VAL A 32 77.55 -16.52 -15.94
C VAL A 32 77.19 -15.15 -15.37
N TYR A 33 77.54 -14.09 -16.10
CA TYR A 33 76.97 -12.77 -15.86
C TYR A 33 75.46 -12.89 -16.08
N VAL A 34 74.68 -12.83 -15.00
CA VAL A 34 73.25 -12.53 -15.07
C VAL A 34 73.18 -11.00 -15.07
N PRO A 35 72.76 -10.35 -16.17
CA PRO A 35 72.49 -8.92 -16.13
C PRO A 35 71.49 -8.64 -15.00
N PRO A 36 71.58 -7.51 -14.27
CA PRO A 36 70.49 -7.09 -13.40
C PRO A 36 69.22 -7.08 -14.26
N VAL A 37 68.17 -7.74 -13.79
CA VAL A 37 66.86 -7.67 -14.45
C VAL A 37 66.47 -6.19 -14.39
N GLU A 38 66.34 -5.53 -15.54
CA GLU A 38 65.85 -4.16 -15.60
C GLU A 38 64.42 -4.18 -15.04
N SER A 39 64.21 -3.51 -13.91
CA SER A 39 62.89 -3.23 -13.38
C SER A 39 62.32 -1.98 -14.03
N VAL A 40 61.01 -2.00 -14.22
CA VAL A 40 60.18 -0.91 -14.72
C VAL A 40 59.34 -0.44 -13.54
N THR A 41 59.31 0.87 -13.32
CA THR A 41 58.48 1.51 -12.31
C THR A 41 57.29 2.18 -13.00
N SER A 42 56.10 1.93 -12.47
CA SER A 42 54.88 2.63 -12.83
C SER A 42 54.36 3.40 -11.61
N SER A 43 53.63 4.48 -11.85
CA SER A 43 53.00 5.30 -10.81
C SER A 43 51.67 5.83 -11.30
N ASP A 44 50.69 5.87 -10.42
CA ASP A 44 49.38 6.45 -10.69
C ASP A 44 48.92 7.26 -9.48
N ASP A 45 48.21 8.35 -9.73
CA ASP A 45 47.63 9.21 -8.70
C ASP A 45 46.12 9.01 -8.73
N ALA A 46 45.50 8.66 -7.60
CA ALA A 46 44.06 8.43 -7.51
C ALA A 46 43.43 9.27 -6.39
N GLN A 47 42.20 9.73 -6.63
CA GLN A 47 41.32 10.34 -5.63
C GLN A 47 40.09 9.46 -5.47
N PHE A 48 39.56 9.42 -4.25
CA PHE A 48 38.40 8.63 -3.87
C PHE A 48 37.28 9.57 -3.42
N ASN A 49 36.48 10.05 -4.37
CA ASN A 49 35.41 11.02 -4.12
C ASN A 49 34.02 10.55 -4.60
N VAL A 50 33.89 9.28 -4.98
CA VAL A 50 32.58 8.68 -5.31
C VAL A 50 32.06 7.96 -4.08
N GLU A 51 31.16 8.61 -3.35
CA GLU A 51 30.54 8.06 -2.16
C GLU A 51 29.49 7.01 -2.52
N VAL A 52 29.52 5.87 -1.83
CA VAL A 52 28.45 4.87 -1.81
C VAL A 52 28.07 4.63 -0.36
N THR A 53 26.86 5.04 0.01
CA THR A 53 26.31 4.87 1.35
C THR A 53 25.19 3.83 1.34
N GLY A 54 24.94 3.22 2.49
CA GLY A 54 23.79 2.33 2.62
C GLY A 54 23.56 1.90 4.06
N LYS A 55 22.38 1.33 4.29
CA LYS A 55 21.99 0.72 5.56
C LYS A 55 21.69 -0.76 5.35
N ALA A 56 22.20 -1.60 6.23
CA ALA A 56 21.96 -3.04 6.23
C ALA A 56 20.81 -3.38 7.18
N VAL A 57 19.66 -3.73 6.61
CA VAL A 57 18.40 -3.81 7.35
C VAL A 57 17.61 -5.06 7.03
N LYS A 58 17.36 -5.82 8.10
CA LYS A 58 16.24 -6.75 8.28
C LYS A 58 15.64 -6.55 9.68
N GLY A 59 15.85 -5.36 10.25
CA GLY A 59 16.36 -5.15 11.61
C GLY A 59 17.82 -4.68 11.51
N ALA A 60 18.20 -3.64 12.25
CA ALA A 60 19.52 -3.03 12.13
C ALA A 60 20.63 -4.06 12.37
N MET A 61 21.58 -4.16 11.44
CA MET A 61 22.74 -5.03 11.56
C MET A 61 23.92 -4.24 12.13
N LYS A 62 24.08 -4.19 13.44
CA LYS A 62 25.14 -3.45 14.15
C LYS A 62 26.48 -4.18 14.09
N GLY A 63 27.58 -3.47 13.83
CA GLY A 63 28.93 -4.05 13.89
C GLY A 63 29.17 -5.19 12.89
N ALA A 64 28.33 -5.29 11.87
CA ALA A 64 28.37 -6.33 10.84
C ALA A 64 29.51 -6.06 9.85
N VAL A 65 30.15 -7.12 9.38
CA VAL A 65 31.30 -7.02 8.48
C VAL A 65 30.81 -6.68 7.07
N VAL A 66 31.40 -5.66 6.46
CA VAL A 66 31.08 -5.22 5.10
C VAL A 66 32.20 -5.62 4.14
N SER A 67 31.83 -6.28 3.05
CA SER A 67 32.73 -6.66 1.96
C SER A 67 32.32 -5.94 0.68
N VAL A 68 33.29 -5.31 0.01
CA VAL A 68 33.09 -4.55 -1.23
C VAL A 68 33.85 -5.21 -2.38
N MET A 69 33.11 -5.64 -3.40
CA MET A 69 33.63 -6.33 -4.57
C MET A 69 33.08 -5.70 -5.85
N THR A 70 33.66 -6.05 -6.98
CA THR A 70 33.15 -5.74 -8.32
C THR A 70 33.28 -6.98 -9.21
N LEU A 71 32.75 -6.93 -10.43
CA LEU A 71 32.93 -7.99 -11.42
C LEU A 71 33.99 -7.56 -12.42
N ASN A 72 34.98 -8.42 -12.65
CA ASN A 72 35.95 -8.20 -13.71
C ASN A 72 35.31 -8.46 -15.09
N ALA A 73 36.03 -8.15 -16.18
CA ALA A 73 35.56 -8.36 -17.55
C ALA A 73 35.26 -9.84 -17.92
N THR A 74 35.57 -10.79 -17.04
CA THR A 74 35.22 -12.22 -17.20
C THR A 74 34.05 -12.66 -16.32
N GLY A 75 33.43 -11.74 -15.58
CA GLY A 75 32.33 -12.02 -14.65
C GLY A 75 32.78 -12.62 -13.31
N GLU A 76 34.07 -12.61 -12.99
CA GLU A 76 34.57 -13.08 -11.69
C GLU A 76 34.56 -11.94 -10.67
N SER A 77 34.15 -12.25 -9.44
CA SER A 77 34.18 -11.31 -8.31
C SER A 77 35.63 -11.01 -7.90
N VAL A 78 35.98 -9.73 -7.88
CA VAL A 78 37.30 -9.20 -7.48
C VAL A 78 37.13 -8.00 -6.54
N PRO A 79 38.07 -7.74 -5.61
CA PRO A 79 37.99 -6.58 -4.73
C PRO A 79 38.13 -5.27 -5.51
N VAL A 80 37.45 -4.23 -5.03
CA VAL A 80 37.56 -2.84 -5.54
C VAL A 80 38.37 -1.99 -4.56
N ALA A 81 39.09 -0.99 -5.05
CA ALA A 81 39.80 -0.04 -4.20
C ALA A 81 38.80 0.97 -3.60
N PHE A 82 38.86 1.19 -2.28
CA PHE A 82 37.98 2.14 -1.60
C PHE A 82 38.63 2.76 -0.35
N ARG A 83 38.04 3.87 0.14
CA ARG A 83 38.40 4.57 1.39
C ARG A 83 37.18 4.77 2.28
N LEU A 84 37.42 5.19 3.53
CA LEU A 84 36.39 5.49 4.52
C LEU A 84 36.10 6.99 4.66
N GLU A 85 36.88 7.83 3.98
CA GLU A 85 36.73 9.29 3.92
C GLU A 85 37.06 9.75 2.50
N ALA A 86 36.50 10.89 2.07
CA ALA A 86 36.77 11.45 0.76
C ALA A 86 38.20 12.03 0.65
N SER A 87 38.75 12.06 -0.56
CA SER A 87 40.15 12.43 -0.78
C SER A 87 40.34 13.94 -0.99
N ALA A 88 40.80 14.64 0.04
CA ALA A 88 41.19 16.05 -0.06
C ALA A 88 42.36 16.29 -1.05
N GLU A 89 43.31 15.34 -1.15
CA GLU A 89 44.43 15.37 -2.11
C GLU A 89 44.58 13.98 -2.77
N ALA A 90 45.19 13.93 -3.95
CA ALA A 90 45.44 12.66 -4.64
C ALA A 90 46.47 11.78 -3.91
N GLU A 91 46.16 10.49 -3.78
CA GLU A 91 47.07 9.47 -3.27
C GLU A 91 47.95 8.92 -4.41
N THR A 92 49.28 8.95 -4.23
CA THR A 92 50.23 8.39 -5.21
C THR A 92 50.53 6.93 -4.91
N PHE A 93 50.28 6.05 -5.89
CA PHE A 93 50.59 4.63 -5.85
C PHE A 93 51.76 4.32 -6.78
N THR A 94 52.63 3.39 -6.38
CA THR A 94 53.80 3.01 -7.18
C THR A 94 53.99 1.50 -7.21
N GLY A 95 54.36 0.98 -8.38
CA GLY A 95 54.61 -0.45 -8.60
C GLY A 95 55.92 -0.65 -9.34
N GLU A 96 56.72 -1.65 -8.94
CA GLU A 96 57.99 -2.00 -9.59
C GLU A 96 57.97 -3.47 -10.00
N ALA A 97 58.18 -3.75 -11.29
CA ALA A 97 58.18 -5.10 -11.83
C ALA A 97 59.12 -5.27 -13.03
N THR A 98 59.21 -6.46 -13.61
CA THR A 98 60.15 -6.77 -14.71
C THR A 98 59.60 -6.43 -16.10
N SER A 99 58.40 -5.88 -16.19
CA SER A 99 57.72 -5.42 -17.43
C SER A 99 56.70 -4.34 -17.09
N GLN A 100 56.34 -3.49 -18.06
CA GLN A 100 55.36 -2.41 -17.87
C GLN A 100 54.01 -2.94 -17.37
N ASP A 101 53.40 -3.91 -18.06
CA ASP A 101 52.11 -4.51 -17.65
C ASP A 101 52.12 -5.07 -16.23
N ALA A 102 53.27 -5.57 -15.76
CA ALA A 102 53.42 -6.11 -14.41
C ALA A 102 53.65 -5.00 -13.37
N ALA A 103 54.24 -3.87 -13.78
CA ALA A 103 54.40 -2.70 -12.94
C ALA A 103 53.06 -1.97 -12.78
N ASP A 104 52.26 -1.88 -13.85
CA ASP A 104 50.90 -1.34 -13.82
C ASP A 104 49.98 -2.23 -12.95
N ALA A 105 50.04 -3.56 -13.10
CA ALA A 105 49.32 -4.46 -12.20
C ALA A 105 49.77 -4.37 -10.73
N ALA A 106 51.04 -4.03 -10.48
CA ALA A 106 51.54 -3.80 -9.13
C ALA A 106 51.06 -2.46 -8.54
N VAL A 107 50.82 -1.43 -9.37
CA VAL A 107 50.16 -0.19 -8.96
C VAL A 107 48.72 -0.48 -8.54
N GLU A 108 47.96 -1.20 -9.36
CA GLU A 108 46.58 -1.60 -9.03
C GLU A 108 46.50 -2.46 -7.76
N ALA A 109 47.43 -3.41 -7.58
CA ALA A 109 47.54 -4.17 -6.33
C ALA A 109 47.88 -3.27 -5.13
N SER A 110 48.66 -2.21 -5.33
CA SER A 110 48.98 -1.24 -4.28
C SER A 110 47.78 -0.37 -3.91
N LYS A 111 46.91 -0.01 -4.87
CA LYS A 111 45.65 0.70 -4.61
C LYS A 111 44.74 -0.14 -3.72
N LEU A 112 44.56 -1.42 -4.06
CA LEU A 112 43.78 -2.39 -3.28
C LEU A 112 44.36 -2.65 -1.88
N ALA A 113 45.69 -2.69 -1.75
CA ALA A 113 46.35 -2.85 -0.46
C ALA A 113 46.16 -1.63 0.46
N GLY A 114 45.72 -0.49 -0.07
CA GLY A 114 45.35 0.70 0.70
C GLY A 114 43.93 0.63 1.30
N ASN A 115 43.14 -0.39 0.98
CA ASN A 115 41.84 -0.59 1.60
C ASN A 115 41.99 -0.80 3.12
N PRO A 116 41.02 -0.35 3.93
CA PRO A 116 41.04 -0.55 5.37
C PRO A 116 41.05 -2.04 5.74
N ASP A 117 41.71 -2.37 6.86
CA ASP A 117 41.80 -3.76 7.37
C ASP A 117 40.43 -4.35 7.72
N ALA A 118 39.46 -3.51 8.07
CA ALA A 118 38.07 -3.88 8.33
C ALA A 118 37.13 -2.71 8.01
N LEU A 119 35.96 -3.03 7.47
CA LEU A 119 34.81 -2.14 7.35
C LEU A 119 33.65 -2.80 8.08
N ILE A 120 33.05 -2.08 9.02
CA ILE A 120 31.91 -2.56 9.82
C ILE A 120 30.80 -1.52 9.79
N THR A 121 29.56 -1.99 9.95
CA THR A 121 28.41 -1.11 10.11
C THR A 121 28.38 -0.45 11.48
N ASN A 122 27.76 0.73 11.57
CA ASN A 122 27.47 1.40 12.84
C ASN A 122 26.26 0.78 13.56
N ASP A 123 25.84 1.38 14.67
CA ASP A 123 24.73 0.90 15.51
C ASP A 123 23.38 0.82 14.77
N SER A 124 23.15 1.71 13.81
CA SER A 124 21.96 1.71 12.97
C SER A 124 22.11 0.83 11.71
N GLY A 125 23.23 0.10 11.57
CA GLY A 125 23.50 -0.73 10.40
C GLY A 125 24.05 0.03 9.19
N ARG A 126 24.49 1.28 9.35
CA ARG A 126 24.97 2.13 8.26
C ARG A 126 26.42 1.86 7.91
N TYR A 127 26.75 2.05 6.64
CA TYR A 127 28.11 2.04 6.12
C TYR A 127 28.28 3.12 5.03
N SER A 128 29.51 3.59 4.86
CA SER A 128 29.90 4.49 3.77
C SER A 128 31.26 4.07 3.25
N ILE A 129 31.43 4.14 1.93
CA ILE A 129 32.70 3.91 1.23
C ILE A 129 32.91 4.95 0.14
N TYR A 130 34.17 5.25 -0.16
CA TYR A 130 34.55 6.17 -1.22
C TYR A 130 35.36 5.43 -2.29
N LEU A 131 34.82 5.36 -3.51
CA LEU A 131 35.44 4.75 -4.69
C LEU A 131 36.24 5.78 -5.48
N GLU A 132 37.14 5.28 -6.33
CA GLU A 132 37.99 6.12 -7.19
C GLU A 132 37.12 7.01 -8.12
N ASP A 133 37.54 8.26 -8.35
CA ASP A 133 36.80 9.25 -9.15
C ASP A 133 36.42 8.75 -10.55
N ASN A 134 37.30 7.92 -11.15
CA ASN A 134 37.12 7.35 -12.48
C ASN A 134 36.42 5.98 -12.48
N PHE A 135 36.02 5.46 -11.31
CA PHE A 135 35.36 4.16 -11.21
C PHE A 135 34.02 4.19 -11.94
N SER A 136 33.74 3.13 -12.69
CA SER A 136 32.45 2.88 -13.33
C SER A 136 32.22 1.37 -13.45
N GLY A 137 30.96 0.97 -13.32
CA GLY A 137 30.55 -0.43 -13.32
C GLY A 137 29.84 -0.85 -12.03
N PRO A 138 29.53 -2.16 -11.89
CA PRO A 138 28.80 -2.68 -10.75
C PRO A 138 29.70 -2.79 -9.51
N VAL A 139 29.13 -2.42 -8.37
CA VAL A 139 29.69 -2.59 -7.02
C VAL A 139 28.79 -3.55 -6.27
N TYR A 140 29.36 -4.65 -5.79
CA TYR A 140 28.68 -5.64 -4.98
C TYR A 140 29.09 -5.48 -3.53
N ILE A 141 28.11 -5.20 -2.67
CA ILE A 141 28.33 -4.98 -1.24
C ILE A 141 27.62 -6.11 -0.49
N THR A 142 28.35 -6.78 0.39
CA THR A 142 27.83 -7.85 1.25
C THR A 142 28.02 -7.46 2.71
N VAL A 143 26.99 -7.63 3.52
CA VAL A 143 27.02 -7.37 4.95
C VAL A 143 26.68 -8.64 5.71
N THR A 144 27.53 -9.00 6.67
CA THR A 144 27.45 -10.28 7.37
C THR A 144 27.46 -10.09 8.89
N THR A 145 26.50 -10.71 9.57
CA THR A 145 26.53 -10.93 11.03
C THR A 145 26.88 -12.39 11.34
N SER A 146 27.40 -12.65 12.54
CA SER A 146 27.68 -14.00 13.00
C SER A 146 27.20 -14.30 14.42
N GLU A 147 26.73 -15.55 14.63
CA GLU A 147 26.40 -16.10 15.94
C GLU A 147 27.63 -16.22 16.86
N GLU A 148 28.81 -16.49 16.29
CA GLU A 148 30.05 -16.69 17.07
C GLU A 148 31.26 -15.98 16.43
N GLY A 149 32.06 -15.32 17.26
CA GLY A 149 33.42 -14.92 16.88
C GLY A 149 33.61 -13.49 16.37
N ASP A 150 32.54 -12.69 16.32
CA ASP A 150 32.58 -11.25 16.12
C ASP A 150 31.68 -10.48 17.10
N ASP A 151 31.66 -9.15 17.01
CA ASP A 151 30.84 -8.25 17.83
C ASP A 151 29.58 -7.75 17.10
N SER A 152 29.14 -8.45 16.04
CA SER A 152 27.98 -8.04 15.23
C SER A 152 26.65 -8.43 15.87
N PHE A 153 25.60 -7.61 15.76
CA PHE A 153 24.28 -7.90 16.31
C PHE A 153 23.18 -7.58 15.31
N LEU A 154 22.06 -8.28 15.42
CA LEU A 154 20.84 -8.01 14.67
C LEU A 154 19.76 -7.54 15.64
N ARG A 155 19.09 -6.43 15.34
CA ARG A 155 17.91 -6.02 16.10
C ARG A 155 16.67 -6.75 15.61
N CYS A 156 15.82 -7.18 16.54
CA CYS A 156 14.55 -7.80 16.22
C CYS A 156 13.52 -6.74 15.85
N ASP A 157 13.07 -6.78 14.60
CA ASP A 157 12.07 -5.91 14.01
C ASP A 157 10.73 -6.65 13.79
N ALA A 158 10.65 -7.92 14.19
CA ALA A 158 9.44 -8.75 14.09
C ALA A 158 8.53 -8.58 15.31
N TYR A 159 7.24 -8.34 15.07
CA TYR A 159 6.27 -8.11 16.15
C TYR A 159 5.95 -9.35 17.00
N VAL A 160 6.05 -10.56 16.43
CA VAL A 160 5.79 -11.82 17.14
C VAL A 160 7.06 -12.47 17.71
N GLY A 161 8.17 -11.74 17.70
CA GLY A 161 9.47 -12.18 18.21
C GLY A 161 10.37 -12.84 17.15
N CYS A 162 11.67 -12.86 17.44
CA CYS A 162 12.72 -13.38 16.54
C CYS A 162 13.33 -14.71 17.02
N GLY A 163 12.76 -15.33 18.05
CA GLY A 163 13.22 -16.58 18.64
C GLY A 163 13.47 -16.46 20.14
N THR A 164 14.44 -17.22 20.64
CA THR A 164 14.80 -17.26 22.06
C THR A 164 16.29 -17.21 22.27
N TYR A 165 16.75 -16.55 23.32
CA TYR A 165 18.12 -16.62 23.77
C TYR A 165 18.47 -18.00 24.36
N ASP A 166 19.69 -18.47 24.10
CA ASP A 166 20.25 -19.65 24.79
C ASP A 166 20.40 -19.42 26.31
N THR A 167 20.73 -18.18 26.67
CA THR A 167 20.83 -17.69 28.05
C THR A 167 20.25 -16.29 28.12
N ALA A 168 19.35 -16.06 29.07
CA ALA A 168 18.75 -14.75 29.30
C ALA A 168 19.84 -13.65 29.41
N PRO A 169 19.71 -12.54 28.66
CA PRO A 169 20.61 -11.40 28.75
C PRO A 169 20.49 -10.72 30.13
N GLU A 170 21.43 -9.83 30.45
CA GLU A 170 21.25 -8.96 31.61
C GLU A 170 20.11 -7.98 31.31
N GLU A 171 19.22 -7.78 32.29
CA GLU A 171 18.14 -6.79 32.21
C GLU A 171 18.76 -5.38 32.04
N ASP A 172 18.41 -4.72 30.95
CA ASP A 172 18.79 -3.35 30.65
C ASP A 172 17.60 -2.57 30.06
N ASN A 173 17.86 -1.43 29.42
CA ASN A 173 16.80 -0.59 28.83
C ASN A 173 16.24 -1.14 27.52
N VAL A 174 16.91 -2.10 26.89
CA VAL A 174 16.51 -2.71 25.62
C VAL A 174 16.01 -4.13 25.84
N ASN A 175 16.77 -4.94 26.58
CA ASN A 175 16.47 -6.32 26.90
C ASN A 175 15.81 -6.41 28.29
N ASP A 176 14.67 -7.07 28.37
CA ASP A 176 13.92 -7.21 29.62
C ASP A 176 14.47 -8.31 30.56
N GLY A 177 15.49 -9.04 30.11
CA GLY A 177 16.18 -10.09 30.87
C GLY A 177 15.46 -11.44 30.87
N ASP A 178 14.47 -11.64 29.98
CA ASP A 178 13.81 -12.91 29.78
C ASP A 178 14.54 -13.81 28.73
N MET A 179 13.93 -14.91 28.28
CA MET A 179 14.54 -15.78 27.27
C MET A 179 14.00 -15.57 25.85
N ASN A 180 12.96 -14.77 25.68
CA ASN A 180 12.37 -14.46 24.39
C ASN A 180 13.15 -13.32 23.74
N ILE A 181 13.19 -13.31 22.41
CA ILE A 181 13.79 -12.22 21.65
C ILE A 181 12.64 -11.42 21.05
N GLU A 182 12.48 -10.20 21.52
CA GLU A 182 11.28 -9.40 21.29
C GLU A 182 11.56 -8.17 20.41
N PHE A 183 10.50 -7.51 19.95
CA PHE A 183 10.60 -6.30 19.14
C PHE A 183 11.51 -5.24 19.81
N GLY A 184 12.49 -4.74 19.06
CA GLY A 184 13.51 -3.79 19.50
C GLY A 184 14.77 -4.40 20.13
N GLU A 185 14.80 -5.70 20.41
CA GLU A 185 15.90 -6.35 21.14
C GLU A 185 17.06 -6.81 20.26
N TRP A 186 18.27 -6.81 20.82
CA TRP A 186 19.49 -7.18 20.10
C TRP A 186 19.86 -8.65 20.32
N TYR A 187 20.05 -9.39 19.24
CA TYR A 187 20.44 -10.80 19.29
C TYR A 187 21.56 -11.14 18.29
N LYS A 188 22.13 -12.34 18.46
CA LYS A 188 23.18 -12.90 17.63
C LYS A 188 22.58 -13.87 16.61
N ALA A 189 22.90 -13.68 15.32
CA ALA A 189 22.44 -14.55 14.24
C ALA A 189 23.42 -14.53 13.06
N ASP A 190 23.55 -15.67 12.38
CA ASP A 190 24.29 -15.79 11.12
C ASP A 190 23.36 -15.28 10.01
N LEU A 191 23.70 -14.13 9.42
CA LEU A 191 22.93 -13.55 8.32
C LEU A 191 23.87 -12.89 7.32
N GLU A 192 23.65 -13.16 6.04
CA GLU A 192 24.34 -12.52 4.93
C GLU A 192 23.32 -11.84 4.03
N LEU A 193 23.44 -10.53 3.88
CA LEU A 193 22.65 -9.72 2.95
C LEU A 193 23.58 -9.06 1.94
N SER A 194 23.07 -8.81 0.73
CA SER A 194 23.87 -8.24 -0.35
C SER A 194 23.10 -7.28 -1.23
N VAL A 195 23.81 -6.37 -1.90
CA VAL A 195 23.26 -5.47 -2.92
C VAL A 195 24.23 -5.31 -4.08
N VAL A 196 23.70 -5.03 -5.27
CA VAL A 196 24.46 -4.58 -6.44
C VAL A 196 24.05 -3.14 -6.74
N LYS A 197 25.02 -2.22 -6.77
CA LYS A 197 24.84 -0.84 -7.24
C LYS A 197 25.61 -0.62 -8.52
N PHE A 198 25.01 0.02 -9.53
CA PHE A 198 25.72 0.39 -10.75
C PHE A 198 26.21 1.84 -10.69
N ILE A 199 27.51 2.06 -10.90
CA ILE A 199 28.13 3.39 -10.96
C ILE A 199 28.28 3.80 -12.43
N PRO A 200 27.56 4.83 -12.92
CA PRO A 200 27.58 5.22 -14.32
C PRO A 200 28.90 5.87 -14.74
N VAL A 201 29.20 5.75 -16.04
CA VAL A 201 30.31 6.45 -16.69
C VAL A 201 29.94 7.91 -16.85
N VAL A 202 30.63 8.81 -16.14
CA VAL A 202 30.45 10.26 -16.27
C VAL A 202 31.82 10.93 -16.41
N GLU A 203 31.97 11.87 -17.34
CA GLU A 203 33.14 12.76 -17.35
C GLU A 203 33.04 13.69 -16.13
N ALA A 204 34.07 13.76 -15.30
CA ALA A 204 34.09 14.56 -14.07
C ALA A 204 33.46 15.94 -14.28
N ASP A 205 32.36 16.23 -13.57
CA ASP A 205 31.76 17.55 -13.55
C ASP A 205 32.67 18.49 -12.74
N PRO A 206 33.21 19.57 -13.34
CA PRO A 206 34.04 20.53 -12.62
C PRO A 206 33.25 21.45 -11.67
N SER A 207 31.92 21.29 -11.53
CA SER A 207 31.07 22.19 -10.72
C SER A 207 31.26 22.09 -9.21
N GLY A 208 31.87 21.01 -8.69
CA GLY A 208 32.17 20.84 -7.27
C GLY A 208 30.97 20.47 -6.39
N ALA A 209 31.26 19.62 -5.39
CA ALA A 209 30.44 19.12 -4.27
C ALA A 209 29.09 18.46 -4.62
N SER A 210 28.99 17.14 -4.37
CA SER A 210 27.73 16.45 -4.03
C SER A 210 28.04 15.25 -3.13
N GLY A 211 27.52 15.25 -1.90
CA GLY A 211 27.75 14.19 -0.91
C GLY A 211 26.74 14.23 0.23
N SER A 212 26.34 13.06 0.74
CA SER A 212 25.35 12.93 1.82
C SER A 212 25.90 13.31 3.21
N ALA A 213 27.21 13.55 3.32
CA ALA A 213 27.92 13.77 4.58
C ALA A 213 28.52 15.19 4.75
N GLY A 214 28.25 16.12 3.83
CA GLY A 214 28.77 17.49 3.93
C GLY A 214 30.29 17.64 3.73
N ASP A 215 30.94 16.66 3.08
CA ASP A 215 32.36 16.76 2.73
C ASP A 215 32.50 17.38 1.34
N ALA A 216 33.08 18.59 1.29
CA ALA A 216 33.33 19.36 0.07
C ALA A 216 34.17 18.61 -0.99
N ASN A 217 34.83 17.51 -0.61
CA ASN A 217 35.61 16.68 -1.52
C ASN A 217 34.75 15.62 -2.23
N VAL A 218 33.52 15.34 -1.80
CA VAL A 218 32.67 14.34 -2.49
C VAL A 218 32.20 14.89 -3.84
N ALA A 219 32.49 14.12 -4.89
CA ALA A 219 32.16 14.48 -6.25
C ALA A 219 30.78 13.95 -6.66
N ARG A 220 30.41 12.76 -6.17
CA ARG A 220 29.17 12.03 -6.49
C ARG A 220 28.77 11.16 -5.31
N SER A 221 27.48 11.00 -5.03
CA SER A 221 26.97 10.08 -4.00
C SER A 221 25.89 9.15 -4.53
N PHE A 222 25.88 7.91 -4.06
CA PHE A 222 24.96 6.85 -4.46
C PHE A 222 24.48 6.05 -3.24
N ARG A 223 23.18 5.76 -3.18
CA ARG A 223 22.60 4.91 -2.11
C ARG A 223 22.57 3.44 -2.54
N ALA A 224 22.99 2.55 -1.64
CA ALA A 224 23.09 1.11 -1.83
C ALA A 224 22.60 0.36 -0.59
N ASN A 225 21.31 0.47 -0.27
CA ASN A 225 20.73 -0.21 0.87
C ASN A 225 20.78 -1.74 0.73
N VAL A 226 21.15 -2.42 1.82
CA VAL A 226 21.30 -3.88 1.88
C VAL A 226 20.10 -4.44 2.64
N THR A 227 19.21 -5.11 1.91
CA THR A 227 17.91 -5.58 2.39
C THR A 227 17.65 -7.00 1.91
N PHE A 228 16.58 -7.62 2.40
CA PHE A 228 16.16 -8.94 1.90
C PHE A 228 15.90 -8.93 0.38
N LEU A 229 15.19 -7.93 -0.14
CA LEU A 229 14.85 -7.87 -1.57
C LEU A 229 16.06 -7.58 -2.46
N THR A 230 16.94 -6.64 -2.05
CA THR A 230 18.17 -6.37 -2.79
C THR A 230 19.10 -7.59 -2.81
N THR A 231 19.05 -8.43 -1.78
CA THR A 231 19.77 -9.71 -1.75
C THR A 231 19.24 -10.69 -2.80
N LEU A 232 17.93 -10.80 -2.96
CA LEU A 232 17.33 -11.64 -4.01
C LEU A 232 17.70 -11.14 -5.41
N VAL A 233 17.64 -9.81 -5.63
CA VAL A 233 18.01 -9.19 -6.91
C VAL A 233 19.48 -9.41 -7.21
N ALA A 234 20.37 -9.13 -6.25
CA ALA A 234 21.80 -9.28 -6.40
C ALA A 234 22.20 -10.72 -6.78
N GLN A 235 21.60 -11.71 -6.12
CA GLN A 235 21.85 -13.11 -6.43
C GLN A 235 21.29 -13.53 -7.80
N ALA A 236 20.12 -13.03 -8.19
CA ALA A 236 19.56 -13.29 -9.51
C ALA A 236 20.44 -12.70 -10.63
N LEU A 237 20.96 -11.49 -10.44
CA LEU A 237 21.90 -10.84 -11.38
C LEU A 237 23.20 -11.64 -11.54
N LEU A 238 23.77 -12.12 -10.43
CA LEU A 238 25.01 -12.92 -10.44
C LEU A 238 24.83 -14.29 -11.12
N GLU A 239 23.61 -14.82 -11.19
CA GLU A 239 23.30 -16.09 -11.84
C GLU A 239 22.99 -15.95 -13.35
N ALA A 240 22.65 -14.75 -13.84
CA ALA A 240 22.13 -14.52 -15.19
C ALA A 240 23.16 -14.55 -16.35
N GLU A 241 24.46 -14.77 -16.07
CA GLU A 241 25.58 -14.78 -17.04
C GLU A 241 25.65 -13.54 -17.99
N GLY A 242 25.06 -12.40 -17.62
CA GLY A 242 24.99 -11.16 -18.42
C GLY A 242 25.79 -9.98 -17.84
N ASP A 243 25.91 -8.90 -18.63
CA ASP A 243 26.46 -7.62 -18.14
C ASP A 243 25.49 -7.02 -17.10
N ILE A 244 26.04 -6.50 -15.99
CA ILE A 244 25.26 -5.85 -14.94
C ILE A 244 25.33 -4.34 -15.15
N ASP A 245 24.23 -3.77 -15.66
CA ASP A 245 23.98 -2.34 -15.82
C ASP A 245 22.66 -1.91 -15.17
N ALA A 246 22.33 -0.61 -15.24
CA ALA A 246 21.12 -0.06 -14.65
C ALA A 246 19.83 -0.71 -15.19
N ASP A 247 19.77 -1.01 -16.50
CA ASP A 247 18.60 -1.65 -17.12
C ASP A 247 18.40 -3.07 -16.61
N SER A 248 19.49 -3.83 -16.46
CA SER A 248 19.47 -5.19 -15.91
C SER A 248 19.03 -5.21 -14.44
N ILE A 249 19.46 -4.22 -13.64
CA ILE A 249 19.06 -4.06 -12.23
C ILE A 249 17.57 -3.74 -12.15
N ALA A 250 17.08 -2.79 -12.95
CA ALA A 250 15.67 -2.40 -12.98
C ALA A 250 14.77 -3.58 -13.40
N ALA A 251 15.13 -4.28 -14.48
CA ALA A 251 14.36 -5.42 -14.96
C ALA A 251 14.33 -6.57 -13.94
N THR A 252 15.46 -6.85 -13.29
CA THR A 252 15.55 -7.91 -12.28
C THR A 252 14.81 -7.53 -10.99
N SER A 253 14.88 -6.25 -10.58
CA SER A 253 14.12 -5.71 -9.44
C SER A 253 12.63 -5.86 -9.67
N LEU A 254 12.12 -5.35 -10.80
CA LEU A 254 10.72 -5.46 -11.18
C LEU A 254 10.23 -6.91 -11.19
N ASN A 255 10.96 -7.82 -11.86
CA ASN A 255 10.59 -9.23 -11.91
C ASN A 255 10.59 -9.88 -10.51
N THR A 256 11.58 -9.57 -9.68
CA THR A 256 11.66 -10.10 -8.31
C THR A 256 10.45 -9.69 -7.48
N ILE A 257 10.07 -8.41 -7.51
CA ILE A 257 8.95 -7.90 -6.73
C ILE A 257 7.62 -8.45 -7.26
N VAL A 258 7.40 -8.49 -8.58
CA VAL A 258 6.16 -9.05 -9.16
C VAL A 258 5.95 -10.49 -8.72
N GLN A 259 7.01 -11.30 -8.70
CA GLN A 259 6.93 -12.69 -8.23
C GLN A 259 6.57 -12.80 -6.74
N ILE A 260 6.98 -11.83 -5.91
CA ILE A 260 6.76 -11.84 -4.46
C ILE A 260 5.42 -11.22 -4.07
N MET A 261 5.04 -10.10 -4.69
CA MET A 261 3.93 -9.24 -4.26
C MET A 261 2.78 -9.18 -5.27
N GLY A 262 2.98 -9.63 -6.50
CA GLY A 262 2.00 -9.48 -7.58
C GLY A 262 2.03 -8.09 -8.24
N PRO A 263 1.48 -7.94 -9.45
CA PRO A 263 1.57 -6.72 -10.25
C PRO A 263 0.89 -5.51 -9.61
N ASP A 264 -0.28 -5.69 -8.97
CA ASP A 264 -1.05 -4.58 -8.39
C ASP A 264 -0.29 -3.91 -7.23
N ALA A 265 0.29 -4.72 -6.35
CA ALA A 265 1.09 -4.21 -5.24
C ALA A 265 2.40 -3.55 -5.72
N VAL A 266 2.98 -4.02 -6.83
CA VAL A 266 4.21 -3.44 -7.39
C VAL A 266 4.02 -1.98 -7.79
N ILE A 267 2.83 -1.57 -8.25
CA ILE A 267 2.56 -0.17 -8.65
C ILE A 267 2.84 0.80 -7.49
N LEU A 268 2.55 0.39 -6.26
CA LEU A 268 2.79 1.19 -5.04
C LEU A 268 4.29 1.37 -4.71
N LEU A 269 5.17 0.62 -5.37
CA LEU A 269 6.64 0.75 -5.29
C LEU A 269 7.22 1.64 -6.39
N SER A 270 6.42 2.50 -7.02
CA SER A 270 6.83 3.30 -8.18
C SER A 270 8.17 4.06 -7.99
N ALA A 271 8.49 4.54 -6.79
CA ALA A 271 9.76 5.19 -6.48
C ALA A 271 10.98 4.25 -6.43
N LEU A 272 10.79 2.94 -6.27
CA LEU A 272 11.84 1.96 -5.98
C LEU A 272 12.01 0.87 -7.06
N ILE A 273 11.05 0.71 -7.98
CA ILE A 273 11.09 -0.33 -9.02
C ILE A 273 12.39 -0.28 -9.86
N GLY A 274 12.86 0.93 -10.19
CA GLY A 274 14.07 1.10 -11.00
C GLY A 274 15.36 0.66 -10.30
N ASP A 275 15.43 0.80 -8.97
CA ASP A 275 16.56 0.34 -8.16
C ASP A 275 16.13 0.25 -6.68
N LEU A 276 15.89 -0.97 -6.22
CA LEU A 276 15.46 -1.24 -4.84
C LEU A 276 16.48 -0.79 -3.78
N SER A 277 17.74 -0.59 -4.17
CA SER A 277 18.79 -0.16 -3.24
C SER A 277 18.67 1.30 -2.82
N ASN A 278 17.80 2.08 -3.46
CA ASN A 278 17.56 3.47 -3.09
C ASN A 278 16.65 3.63 -1.85
N GLY A 279 16.02 2.57 -1.33
CA GLY A 279 15.12 2.69 -0.18
C GLY A 279 14.74 1.36 0.45
N GLY A 280 13.78 1.38 1.38
CA GLY A 280 13.26 0.18 2.04
C GLY A 280 14.19 -0.37 3.13
N ALA A 281 15.19 0.39 3.56
CA ALA A 281 16.07 0.01 4.65
C ALA A 281 15.63 0.68 5.95
N VAL A 282 14.40 0.34 6.35
CA VAL A 282 13.78 0.86 7.58
C VAL A 282 13.75 -0.26 8.62
N ASP A 283 14.25 0.06 9.80
CA ASP A 283 14.04 -0.75 11.00
C ASP A 283 12.82 -0.17 11.72
N LEU A 284 11.71 -0.90 11.74
CA LEU A 284 10.45 -0.40 12.30
C LEU A 284 10.54 -0.20 13.82
N SER A 285 11.53 -0.80 14.49
CA SER A 285 11.78 -0.61 15.92
C SER A 285 12.58 0.66 16.25
N GLU A 286 13.23 1.30 15.26
CA GLU A 286 13.88 2.60 15.40
C GLU A 286 14.00 3.28 14.03
N VAL A 287 12.96 4.04 13.70
CA VAL A 287 12.93 4.83 12.47
C VAL A 287 13.67 6.15 12.74
N ASP A 288 14.80 6.35 12.08
CA ASP A 288 15.71 7.48 12.30
C ASP A 288 15.35 8.75 11.49
N GLY A 289 14.34 8.69 10.62
CA GLY A 289 13.88 9.84 9.82
C GLY A 289 14.65 10.08 8.53
N GLU A 290 15.71 9.31 8.24
CA GLU A 290 16.49 9.44 6.99
C GLU A 290 15.83 8.78 5.76
N GLU A 291 14.73 8.06 5.97
CA GLU A 291 13.85 7.56 4.92
C GLU A 291 12.42 7.90 5.31
N SER A 292 11.69 8.53 4.39
CA SER A 292 10.25 8.72 4.56
C SER A 292 9.52 7.38 4.40
N LEU A 293 8.54 7.15 5.26
CA LEU A 293 7.69 5.95 5.23
C LEU A 293 6.61 6.13 4.17
N SER A 294 6.95 5.82 2.91
CA SER A 294 5.97 5.73 1.82
C SER A 294 5.29 4.36 1.78
N GLN A 295 4.23 4.23 0.96
CA GLN A 295 3.54 2.94 0.75
C GLN A 295 4.52 1.84 0.35
N GLY A 296 5.37 2.09 -0.65
CA GLY A 296 6.39 1.16 -1.11
C GLY A 296 7.43 0.80 -0.05
N VAL A 297 7.94 1.79 0.68
CA VAL A 297 8.93 1.57 1.76
C VAL A 297 8.34 0.72 2.88
N LEU A 298 7.13 1.05 3.33
CA LEU A 298 6.43 0.31 4.38
C LEU A 298 6.13 -1.12 3.94
N MET A 299 5.65 -1.35 2.73
CA MET A 299 5.43 -2.72 2.25
C MET A 299 6.72 -3.56 2.29
N ILE A 300 7.86 -3.01 1.86
CA ILE A 300 9.16 -3.71 1.92
C ILE A 300 9.57 -3.98 3.37
N ALA A 301 9.40 -2.99 4.25
CA ALA A 301 9.73 -3.11 5.66
C ALA A 301 8.86 -4.17 6.36
N GLN A 302 7.54 -4.15 6.15
CA GLN A 302 6.61 -5.14 6.69
C GLN A 302 6.90 -6.56 6.16
N LEU A 303 7.22 -6.69 4.86
CA LEU A 303 7.66 -7.97 4.28
C LEU A 303 8.95 -8.46 4.94
N SER A 304 9.93 -7.58 5.13
CA SER A 304 11.23 -7.91 5.71
C SER A 304 11.12 -8.31 7.18
N SER A 305 10.34 -7.57 7.96
CA SER A 305 9.98 -7.87 9.36
C SER A 305 9.28 -9.23 9.46
N SER A 306 8.33 -9.51 8.57
CA SER A 306 7.63 -10.81 8.52
C SER A 306 8.56 -11.99 8.27
N ILE A 307 9.56 -11.83 7.39
CA ILE A 307 10.55 -12.88 7.13
C ILE A 307 11.48 -13.07 8.33
N GLN A 308 11.78 -12.01 9.07
CA GLN A 308 12.62 -12.11 10.26
C GLN A 308 11.95 -12.92 11.37
N GLY A 309 10.63 -12.80 11.53
CA GLY A 309 9.85 -13.60 12.49
C GLY A 309 9.70 -15.08 12.11
N LEU A 310 10.24 -15.53 10.98
CA LEU A 310 10.18 -16.94 10.59
C LEU A 310 11.23 -17.78 11.33
N PRO A 311 10.98 -19.09 11.56
CA PRO A 311 11.89 -19.95 12.31
C PRO A 311 13.32 -20.08 11.77
N SER A 312 13.53 -19.83 10.47
CA SER A 312 14.84 -19.86 9.83
C SER A 312 14.87 -18.89 8.65
N ILE A 313 15.55 -17.76 8.85
CA ILE A 313 15.70 -16.71 7.83
C ILE A 313 16.43 -17.27 6.59
N THR A 314 17.49 -18.03 6.80
CA THR A 314 18.32 -18.60 5.73
C THR A 314 17.54 -19.60 4.88
N ASP A 315 16.75 -20.47 5.50
CA ASP A 315 15.92 -21.44 4.76
C ASP A 315 14.77 -20.75 4.03
N ALA A 316 14.18 -19.71 4.62
CA ALA A 316 13.15 -18.90 3.97
C ALA A 316 13.71 -18.19 2.73
N MET A 317 14.86 -17.53 2.83
CA MET A 317 15.56 -16.90 1.70
C MET A 317 15.86 -17.89 0.59
N ALA A 318 16.43 -19.05 0.92
CA ALA A 318 16.75 -20.08 -0.06
C ALA A 318 15.51 -20.63 -0.78
N SER A 319 14.41 -20.82 -0.04
CA SER A 319 13.15 -21.34 -0.59
C SER A 319 12.45 -20.30 -1.48
N ILE A 320 12.43 -19.03 -1.07
CA ILE A 320 11.86 -17.93 -1.86
C ILE A 320 12.64 -17.78 -3.16
N LYS A 321 13.97 -17.74 -3.07
CA LYS A 321 14.84 -17.68 -4.25
C LYS A 321 14.57 -18.82 -5.23
N ALA A 322 14.51 -20.06 -4.74
CA ALA A 322 14.23 -21.21 -5.57
C ALA A 322 12.85 -21.11 -6.26
N GLY A 323 11.84 -20.62 -5.53
CA GLY A 323 10.49 -20.38 -6.05
C GLY A 323 10.43 -19.29 -7.12
N ILE A 324 11.17 -18.20 -6.96
CA ILE A 324 11.28 -17.11 -7.96
C ILE A 324 11.97 -17.65 -9.22
N ALA A 325 13.11 -18.35 -9.06
CA ALA A 325 13.86 -18.90 -10.19
C ALA A 325 13.06 -19.93 -10.99
N SER A 326 12.13 -20.65 -10.35
CA SER A 326 11.22 -21.58 -11.03
C SER A 326 9.92 -20.96 -11.52
N GLY A 327 9.61 -19.70 -11.15
CA GLY A 327 8.32 -19.05 -11.45
C GLY A 327 7.13 -19.71 -10.73
N THR A 328 7.36 -20.36 -9.58
CA THR A 328 6.33 -21.14 -8.87
C THR A 328 6.20 -20.75 -7.40
N LEU A 329 6.71 -19.57 -6.99
CA LEU A 329 6.74 -19.15 -5.59
C LEU A 329 5.38 -19.31 -4.91
N SER A 330 4.30 -18.83 -5.53
CA SER A 330 2.92 -18.88 -5.03
C SER A 330 2.40 -20.28 -4.71
N THR A 331 3.01 -21.34 -5.24
CA THR A 331 2.62 -22.74 -5.02
C THR A 331 3.44 -23.45 -3.94
N THR A 332 4.46 -22.81 -3.40
CA THR A 332 5.37 -23.39 -2.41
C THR A 332 4.80 -23.33 -1.00
N ASP A 333 5.27 -24.22 -0.11
CA ASP A 333 4.90 -24.17 1.31
C ASP A 333 5.39 -22.86 1.97
N ILE A 334 6.55 -22.35 1.55
CA ILE A 334 7.09 -21.09 2.08
C ILE A 334 6.19 -19.89 1.74
N ALA A 335 5.52 -19.88 0.58
CA ALA A 335 4.59 -18.79 0.24
C ALA A 335 3.37 -18.75 1.17
N LYS A 336 2.85 -19.91 1.59
CA LYS A 336 1.74 -19.94 2.57
C LYS A 336 2.18 -19.46 3.94
N THR A 337 3.35 -19.90 4.41
CA THR A 337 3.91 -19.43 5.68
C THR A 337 4.18 -17.93 5.62
N LEU A 338 4.75 -17.44 4.52
CA LEU A 338 5.01 -16.02 4.32
C LEU A 338 3.72 -15.21 4.26
N GLN A 339 2.68 -15.69 3.57
CA GLN A 339 1.38 -15.01 3.52
C GLN A 339 0.79 -14.83 4.92
N ILE A 340 0.80 -15.88 5.76
CA ILE A 340 0.30 -15.80 7.13
C ILE A 340 1.11 -14.79 7.95
N ALA A 341 2.44 -14.85 7.85
CA ALA A 341 3.33 -13.93 8.55
C ALA A 341 3.08 -12.47 8.14
N VAL A 342 3.03 -12.21 6.83
CA VAL A 342 2.82 -10.87 6.27
C VAL A 342 1.44 -10.31 6.61
N SER A 343 0.37 -11.10 6.47
CA SER A 343 -0.97 -10.64 6.87
C SER A 343 -1.04 -10.34 8.36
N SER A 344 -0.39 -11.15 9.20
CA SER A 344 -0.33 -10.93 10.65
C SER A 344 0.44 -9.65 11.00
N THR A 345 1.62 -9.48 10.40
CA THR A 345 2.48 -8.30 10.58
C THR A 345 1.77 -7.02 10.12
N ALA A 346 1.11 -7.05 8.95
CA ALA A 346 0.33 -5.92 8.44
C ALA A 346 -0.85 -5.57 9.35
N SER A 347 -1.57 -6.55 9.88
CA SER A 347 -2.65 -6.30 10.85
C SER A 347 -2.14 -5.70 12.17
N VAL A 348 -0.99 -6.16 12.67
CA VAL A 348 -0.34 -5.54 13.84
C VAL A 348 0.08 -4.11 13.54
N PHE A 349 0.68 -3.86 12.37
CA PHE A 349 1.07 -2.52 11.95
C PHE A 349 -0.11 -1.57 11.82
N THR A 350 -1.24 -2.02 11.26
CA THR A 350 -2.48 -1.22 11.26
C THR A 350 -2.91 -0.88 12.68
N ALA A 351 -2.90 -1.84 13.61
CA ALA A 351 -3.22 -1.54 15.00
C ALA A 351 -2.23 -0.57 15.68
N ILE A 352 -0.96 -0.58 15.27
CA ILE A 352 0.05 0.39 15.74
C ILE A 352 -0.25 1.80 15.19
N ALA A 353 -0.65 1.89 13.93
CA ALA A 353 -0.94 3.16 13.27
C ALA A 353 -2.28 3.77 13.71
N THR A 354 -3.29 2.95 14.01
CA THR A 354 -4.68 3.41 14.23
C THR A 354 -5.25 3.12 15.61
N GLY A 355 -4.51 2.42 16.48
CA GLY A 355 -5.01 1.91 17.76
C GLY A 355 -4.21 2.37 18.98
N ASP A 356 -4.76 2.06 20.16
CA ASP A 356 -4.07 2.20 21.45
C ASP A 356 -3.25 0.93 21.79
N GLU A 357 -2.53 0.94 22.92
CA GLU A 357 -1.74 -0.22 23.34
C GLU A 357 -2.59 -1.50 23.53
N VAL A 358 -3.88 -1.36 23.86
CA VAL A 358 -4.79 -2.50 24.00
C VAL A 358 -5.13 -3.10 22.64
N ALA A 359 -5.41 -2.27 21.64
CA ALA A 359 -5.61 -2.69 20.26
C ALA A 359 -4.37 -3.39 19.70
N ILE A 360 -3.18 -2.80 19.90
CA ILE A 360 -1.90 -3.39 19.49
C ILE A 360 -1.71 -4.75 20.16
N LYS A 361 -1.93 -4.84 21.48
CA LYS A 361 -1.83 -6.10 22.22
C LYS A 361 -2.76 -7.18 21.65
N ASN A 362 -4.03 -6.84 21.37
CA ASN A 362 -4.99 -7.80 20.82
C ASN A 362 -4.56 -8.27 19.42
N ALA A 363 -4.03 -7.37 18.59
CA ALA A 363 -3.51 -7.71 17.27
C ALA A 363 -2.28 -8.63 17.38
N LEU A 364 -1.37 -8.37 18.32
CA LEU A 364 -0.20 -9.22 18.60
C LEU A 364 -0.62 -10.64 19.01
N GLU A 365 -1.58 -10.78 19.92
CA GLU A 365 -2.07 -12.09 20.36
C GLU A 365 -2.74 -12.87 19.21
N ALA A 366 -3.50 -12.19 18.35
CA ALA A 366 -4.08 -12.79 17.15
C ALA A 366 -3.01 -13.22 16.14
N ALA A 367 -2.01 -12.38 15.91
CA ALA A 367 -0.87 -12.66 15.03
C ALA A 367 -0.05 -13.85 15.53
N PHE A 368 0.18 -13.97 16.84
CA PHE A 368 0.88 -15.10 17.44
C PHE A 368 0.14 -16.42 17.18
N LEU A 369 -1.18 -16.45 17.37
CA LEU A 369 -2.01 -17.63 17.13
C LEU A 369 -2.05 -18.02 15.64
N ALA A 370 -2.08 -17.04 14.74
CA ALA A 370 -2.06 -17.29 13.30
C ALA A 370 -0.73 -17.90 12.85
N ASN A 371 0.40 -17.36 13.34
CA ASN A 371 1.74 -17.86 13.03
C ASN A 371 2.07 -19.19 13.73
N ASN A 372 1.43 -19.49 14.86
CA ASN A 372 1.68 -20.67 15.67
C ASN A 372 0.37 -21.45 15.94
N PRO A 373 -0.25 -22.06 14.92
CA PRO A 373 -1.55 -22.74 15.07
C PRO A 373 -1.53 -23.95 16.01
N ASP A 374 -0.34 -24.51 16.26
CA ASP A 374 -0.10 -25.65 17.15
C ASP A 374 0.43 -25.24 18.54
N ALA A 375 0.45 -23.94 18.87
CA ALA A 375 0.92 -23.43 20.15
C ALA A 375 0.13 -24.03 21.32
N THR A 376 0.84 -24.40 22.38
CA THR A 376 0.27 -24.90 23.62
C THR A 376 -0.37 -23.77 24.43
N ALA A 377 -1.27 -24.13 25.35
CA ALA A 377 -1.89 -23.14 26.24
C ALA A 377 -0.87 -22.39 27.12
N ASP A 378 0.26 -23.03 27.43
CA ASP A 378 1.33 -22.41 28.22
C ASP A 378 2.09 -21.37 27.36
N GLU A 379 2.43 -21.69 26.10
CA GLU A 379 3.08 -20.76 25.16
C GLU A 379 2.19 -19.54 24.83
N ILE A 380 0.87 -19.75 24.66
CA ILE A 380 -0.08 -18.65 24.45
C ILE A 380 -0.13 -17.74 25.69
N ALA A 381 -0.12 -18.32 26.89
CA ALA A 381 -0.16 -17.55 28.13
C ALA A 381 1.17 -16.81 28.42
N GLU A 382 2.29 -17.36 27.95
CA GLU A 382 3.61 -16.71 28.01
C GLU A 382 3.67 -15.52 27.06
N PHE A 383 3.32 -15.70 25.78
CA PHE A 383 3.29 -14.60 24.82
C PHE A 383 2.31 -13.48 25.25
N ALA A 384 1.15 -13.82 25.79
CA ALA A 384 0.18 -12.83 26.28
C ALA A 384 0.67 -12.00 27.49
N GLN A 385 1.70 -12.47 28.20
CA GLN A 385 2.37 -11.67 29.24
C GLN A 385 3.34 -10.67 28.62
N ASN A 386 4.07 -11.06 27.58
CA ASN A 386 5.09 -10.23 26.93
C ASN A 386 4.47 -9.23 25.92
N SER A 387 3.31 -9.56 25.35
CA SER A 387 2.63 -8.74 24.34
C SER A 387 2.33 -7.31 24.79
N ALA A 388 2.18 -7.06 26.10
CA ALA A 388 2.00 -5.70 26.64
C ALA A 388 3.30 -4.87 26.52
N GLY A 389 4.46 -5.49 26.79
CA GLY A 389 5.76 -4.85 26.63
C GLY A 389 6.06 -4.57 25.16
N ILE A 390 5.80 -5.55 24.29
CA ILE A 390 5.93 -5.41 22.83
C ILE A 390 5.03 -4.28 22.31
N ALA A 391 3.77 -4.21 22.75
CA ALA A 391 2.84 -3.15 22.33
C ALA A 391 3.35 -1.75 22.69
N SER A 392 3.92 -1.59 23.89
CA SER A 392 4.48 -0.32 24.33
C SER A 392 5.75 0.05 23.53
N LYS A 393 6.66 -0.90 23.31
CA LYS A 393 7.85 -0.70 22.45
C LYS A 393 7.46 -0.33 21.02
N ALA A 394 6.47 -1.00 20.44
CA ALA A 394 5.98 -0.72 19.08
C ALA A 394 5.30 0.66 18.96
N LYS A 395 4.51 1.06 19.97
CA LYS A 395 3.93 2.41 20.02
C LYS A 395 5.01 3.47 20.11
N ALA A 396 6.01 3.29 20.98
CA ALA A 396 7.13 4.22 21.11
C ALA A 396 7.94 4.36 19.81
N ALA A 397 8.15 3.25 19.08
CA ALA A 397 8.83 3.29 17.79
C ALA A 397 8.02 4.06 16.73
N LYS A 398 6.69 3.89 16.69
CA LYS A 398 5.80 4.67 15.83
C LYS A 398 5.81 6.16 16.19
N ASP A 399 5.70 6.49 17.47
CA ASP A 399 5.72 7.89 17.91
C ASP A 399 7.11 8.53 17.61
N GLN A 400 8.20 7.78 17.73
CA GLN A 400 9.54 8.25 17.34
C GLN A 400 9.65 8.47 15.82
N ALA A 401 9.05 7.60 15.00
CA ALA A 401 9.04 7.77 13.54
C ALA A 401 8.34 9.06 13.11
N VAL A 402 7.24 9.40 13.79
CA VAL A 402 6.51 10.66 13.57
C VAL A 402 7.35 11.86 14.00
N LYS A 403 7.94 11.80 15.19
CA LYS A 403 8.83 12.87 15.70
C LYS A 403 10.04 13.13 14.81
N ASN A 404 10.60 12.08 14.23
CA ASN A 404 11.74 12.18 13.32
C ASN A 404 11.34 12.67 11.91
N GLY A 405 10.05 12.96 11.68
CA GLY A 405 9.56 13.47 10.39
C GLY A 405 9.49 12.42 9.29
N ALA A 406 9.59 11.13 9.62
CA ALA A 406 9.53 10.05 8.63
C ALA A 406 8.14 9.94 7.98
N VAL A 407 7.11 10.31 8.74
CA VAL A 407 5.68 10.28 8.36
C VAL A 407 4.89 11.13 9.35
N THR A 408 3.73 11.64 8.95
CA THR A 408 2.76 12.17 9.93
C THR A 408 1.84 11.07 10.47
N ASP A 409 1.22 11.32 11.62
CA ASP A 409 0.22 10.44 12.21
C ASP A 409 -0.94 10.12 11.24
N GLU A 410 -1.49 11.17 10.60
CA GLU A 410 -2.56 11.05 9.61
C GLU A 410 -2.13 10.19 8.42
N GLU A 411 -0.97 10.47 7.85
CA GLU A 411 -0.46 9.72 6.71
C GLU A 411 -0.18 8.27 7.08
N LEU A 412 0.42 8.00 8.24
CA LEU A 412 0.73 6.64 8.67
C LEU A 412 -0.52 5.77 8.78
N ALA A 413 -1.62 6.31 9.34
CA ALA A 413 -2.89 5.60 9.43
C ALA A 413 -3.45 5.24 8.04
N LYS A 414 -3.43 6.19 7.10
CA LYS A 414 -3.86 5.96 5.71
C LYS A 414 -2.98 4.94 5.00
N LEU A 415 -1.66 5.07 5.16
CA LEU A 415 -0.68 4.18 4.57
C LEU A 415 -0.83 2.75 5.11
N ALA A 416 -1.08 2.57 6.40
CA ALA A 416 -1.23 1.26 7.00
C ALA A 416 -2.40 0.46 6.39
N ILE A 417 -3.54 1.11 6.14
CA ILE A 417 -4.70 0.47 5.49
C ILE A 417 -4.37 0.05 4.07
N VAL A 418 -3.74 0.93 3.28
CA VAL A 418 -3.34 0.64 1.89
C VAL A 418 -2.31 -0.48 1.84
N VAL A 419 -1.29 -0.43 2.71
CA VAL A 419 -0.25 -1.45 2.84
C VAL A 419 -0.85 -2.79 3.25
N GLN A 420 -1.79 -2.81 4.20
CA GLN A 420 -2.47 -4.03 4.61
C GLN A 420 -3.21 -4.67 3.43
N ALA A 421 -4.03 -3.90 2.71
CA ALA A 421 -4.76 -4.39 1.54
C ALA A 421 -3.81 -4.92 0.45
N ALA A 422 -2.71 -4.20 0.17
CA ALA A 422 -1.71 -4.63 -0.81
C ALA A 422 -0.98 -5.93 -0.42
N LEU A 423 -0.90 -6.23 0.88
CA LEU A 423 -0.22 -7.40 1.42
C LEU A 423 -1.18 -8.58 1.72
N GLU A 424 -2.48 -8.43 1.50
CA GLU A 424 -3.48 -9.50 1.68
C GLU A 424 -3.25 -10.71 0.77
N LYS A 425 -2.67 -10.49 -0.41
CA LYS A 425 -2.35 -11.54 -1.38
C LYS A 425 -0.97 -11.33 -1.96
N LEU A 426 -0.04 -12.18 -1.54
CA LEU A 426 1.31 -12.26 -2.07
C LEU A 426 1.40 -13.15 -3.31
N GLY A 427 2.31 -12.75 -4.18
CA GLY A 427 2.65 -13.46 -5.41
C GLY A 427 1.54 -13.42 -6.46
N CYS A 428 1.83 -14.11 -7.54
CA CYS A 428 0.98 -14.21 -8.73
C CYS A 428 0.99 -15.67 -9.23
N SER A 429 0.03 -16.02 -10.09
CA SER A 429 -0.09 -17.37 -10.65
C SER A 429 0.04 -17.37 -12.18
N ASP A 430 0.89 -18.26 -12.71
CA ASP A 430 1.11 -18.49 -14.16
C ASP A 430 1.08 -17.20 -15.02
N ASP A 431 -0.04 -16.91 -15.68
CA ASP A 431 -0.22 -15.77 -16.60
C ASP A 431 -0.34 -14.41 -15.86
N GLU A 432 -0.74 -14.37 -14.58
CA GLU A 432 -0.83 -13.16 -13.75
C GLU A 432 0.56 -12.60 -13.35
N CYS A 433 1.62 -13.40 -13.48
CA CYS A 433 2.99 -12.97 -13.21
C CYS A 433 3.66 -12.27 -14.38
N VAL A 434 2.98 -12.20 -15.53
CA VAL A 434 3.51 -11.52 -16.71
C VAL A 434 2.99 -10.09 -16.70
N ILE A 435 3.91 -9.13 -16.82
CA ILE A 435 3.59 -7.72 -16.95
C ILE A 435 2.98 -7.51 -18.35
N GLU A 436 1.66 -7.53 -18.43
CA GLU A 436 0.88 -7.27 -19.64
C GLU A 436 -0.19 -6.20 -19.38
N GLY A 437 -0.87 -5.75 -20.43
CA GLY A 437 -1.96 -4.78 -20.31
C GLY A 437 -1.50 -3.36 -19.97
N ASP A 438 -2.29 -2.66 -19.16
CA ASP A 438 -2.12 -1.24 -18.84
C ASP A 438 -1.17 -0.99 -17.65
N PHE A 439 -0.46 -2.00 -17.13
CA PHE A 439 0.46 -1.88 -15.98
C PHE A 439 1.42 -0.68 -16.08
N PHE A 440 2.10 -0.51 -17.22
CA PHE A 440 3.02 0.63 -17.39
C PHE A 440 2.29 1.98 -17.46
N ALA A 441 1.03 1.99 -17.89
CA ALA A 441 0.20 3.19 -17.87
C ALA A 441 -0.25 3.52 -16.44
N GLU A 442 -0.62 2.52 -15.63
CA GLU A 442 -0.98 2.71 -14.22
C GLU A 442 0.25 3.12 -13.39
N LEU A 443 1.40 2.46 -13.59
CA LEU A 443 2.67 2.84 -12.99
C LEU A 443 3.06 4.28 -13.35
N ALA A 444 2.82 4.71 -14.59
CA ALA A 444 3.09 6.07 -15.02
C ALA A 444 2.16 7.09 -14.33
N VAL A 445 0.90 6.74 -14.08
CA VAL A 445 -0.05 7.58 -13.33
C VAL A 445 0.39 7.70 -11.87
N GLU A 446 0.70 6.59 -11.22
CA GLU A 446 1.15 6.56 -9.82
C GLU A 446 2.46 7.33 -9.64
N LEU A 447 3.46 7.08 -10.50
CA LEU A 447 4.73 7.80 -10.46
C LEU A 447 4.54 9.32 -10.66
N SER A 448 3.63 9.72 -11.55
CA SER A 448 3.35 11.15 -11.78
C SER A 448 2.73 11.80 -10.54
N ALA A 449 1.81 11.11 -9.84
CA ALA A 449 1.23 11.59 -8.60
C ALA A 449 2.28 11.77 -7.49
N GLN A 450 3.23 10.84 -7.36
CA GLN A 450 4.32 10.96 -6.40
C GLN A 450 5.29 12.10 -6.74
N ILE A 451 5.63 12.29 -8.01
CA ILE A 451 6.45 13.42 -8.47
C ILE A 451 5.76 14.76 -8.16
N ASP A 452 4.46 14.87 -8.38
CA ASP A 452 3.69 16.09 -8.10
C ASP A 452 3.68 16.39 -6.59
N ALA A 453 3.45 15.38 -5.74
CA ALA A 453 3.50 15.52 -4.28
C ALA A 453 4.89 15.98 -3.80
N SER A 454 5.96 15.31 -4.25
CA SER A 454 7.34 15.67 -3.94
C SER A 454 7.75 17.04 -4.46
N SER A 455 7.15 17.52 -5.55
CA SER A 455 7.38 18.89 -6.06
C SER A 455 6.77 19.96 -5.15
N VAL A 456 5.62 19.67 -4.55
CA VAL A 456 5.00 20.54 -3.53
C VAL A 456 5.85 20.55 -2.26
N GLU A 457 6.30 19.37 -1.80
CA GLU A 457 7.20 19.21 -0.67
C GLU A 457 8.50 20.02 -0.87
N LEU A 458 9.13 19.92 -2.04
CA LEU A 458 10.32 20.70 -2.37
C LEU A 458 10.08 22.20 -2.25
N THR A 459 8.94 22.68 -2.74
CA THR A 459 8.59 24.11 -2.68
C THR A 459 8.46 24.60 -1.24
N SER A 460 7.92 23.75 -0.35
CA SER A 460 7.85 24.06 1.08
C SER A 460 9.24 24.10 1.72
N LEU A 461 10.07 23.09 1.44
CA LEU A 461 11.44 23.01 1.96
C LEU A 461 12.30 24.19 1.47
N GLN A 462 12.16 24.60 0.21
CA GLN A 462 12.82 25.78 -0.34
C GLN A 462 12.50 27.05 0.45
N ALA A 463 11.24 27.25 0.83
CA ALA A 463 10.85 28.41 1.64
C ALA A 463 11.48 28.35 3.06
N SER A 464 11.59 27.15 3.63
CA SER A 464 12.25 26.95 4.93
C SER A 464 13.75 27.21 4.84
N VAL A 465 14.43 26.73 3.79
CA VAL A 465 15.86 27.01 3.54
C VAL A 465 16.09 28.51 3.36
N GLU A 466 15.30 29.19 2.54
CA GLU A 466 15.40 30.64 2.36
C GLU A 466 15.22 31.41 3.69
N SER A 467 14.32 30.94 4.56
CA SER A 467 14.12 31.53 5.89
C SER A 467 15.31 31.30 6.82
N ALA A 468 15.88 30.10 6.79
CA ALA A 468 17.07 29.75 7.57
C ALA A 468 18.29 30.55 7.11
N GLU A 469 18.53 30.66 5.80
CA GLU A 469 19.59 31.50 5.21
C GLU A 469 19.44 32.97 5.61
N ALA A 470 18.21 33.51 5.60
CA ALA A 470 17.97 34.89 6.03
C ALA A 470 18.33 35.12 7.51
N THR A 471 17.99 34.16 8.37
CA THR A 471 18.29 34.24 9.80
C THR A 471 19.79 34.08 10.07
N LEU A 472 20.47 33.20 9.32
CA LEU A 472 21.94 33.10 9.34
C LEU A 472 22.60 34.45 9.04
N VAL A 473 22.16 35.14 7.97
CA VAL A 473 22.68 36.46 7.60
C VAL A 473 22.47 37.49 8.71
N ASP A 474 21.30 37.51 9.35
CA ASP A 474 21.03 38.42 10.46
C ASP A 474 21.97 38.17 11.65
N VAL A 475 22.30 36.90 11.95
CA VAL A 475 23.26 36.53 13.01
C VAL A 475 24.70 36.87 12.62
N GLU A 476 25.10 36.67 11.36
CA GLU A 476 26.41 37.11 10.85
C GLU A 476 26.59 38.63 10.93
N GLU A 477 25.52 39.40 10.67
CA GLU A 477 25.55 40.85 10.84
C GLU A 477 25.78 41.24 12.31
N LEU A 478 25.15 40.54 13.27
CA LEU A 478 25.37 40.76 14.71
C LEU A 478 26.84 40.54 15.10
N ALA A 479 27.50 39.51 14.56
CA ALA A 479 28.93 39.24 14.82
C ALA A 479 29.81 40.47 14.53
N SER A 480 29.48 41.20 13.46
CA SER A 480 30.23 42.40 13.04
C SER A 480 30.05 43.62 13.95
N THR A 481 29.04 43.60 14.84
CA THR A 481 28.69 44.69 15.75
C THR A 481 29.27 44.52 17.16
N VAL A 482 29.82 43.35 17.47
CA VAL A 482 30.39 43.02 18.78
C VAL A 482 31.53 43.98 19.12
N THR A 483 31.26 44.88 20.07
CA THR A 483 32.23 45.90 20.52
C THR A 483 32.26 46.08 22.03
N ASP A 484 31.26 45.53 22.73
CA ASP A 484 31.10 45.58 24.17
C ASP A 484 30.40 44.32 24.68
N LEU A 485 30.20 44.27 26.00
CA LEU A 485 29.64 43.12 26.70
C LEU A 485 28.17 42.86 26.33
N GLU A 486 27.39 43.92 26.07
CA GLU A 486 25.97 43.80 25.73
C GLU A 486 25.79 43.19 24.33
N THR A 487 26.53 43.72 23.35
CA THR A 487 26.54 43.18 21.97
C THR A 487 27.16 41.78 21.87
N ALA A 488 28.10 41.43 22.75
CA ALA A 488 28.66 40.08 22.83
C ALA A 488 27.64 39.05 23.34
N ILE A 489 26.86 39.39 24.38
CA ILE A 489 25.79 38.52 24.90
C ILE A 489 24.69 38.32 23.85
N GLU A 490 24.27 39.39 23.17
CA GLU A 490 23.23 39.33 22.12
C GLU A 490 23.65 38.40 20.97
N PHE A 491 24.91 38.50 20.51
CA PHE A 491 25.42 37.62 19.47
C PHE A 491 25.44 36.15 19.90
N VAL A 492 25.98 35.85 21.08
CA VAL A 492 26.07 34.47 21.60
C VAL A 492 24.68 33.85 21.76
N ALA A 493 23.73 34.61 22.29
CA ALA A 493 22.35 34.14 22.45
C ALA A 493 21.65 33.92 21.09
N ALA A 494 21.92 34.77 20.09
CA ALA A 494 21.39 34.61 18.74
C ALA A 494 21.96 33.37 18.02
N VAL A 495 23.25 33.07 18.20
CA VAL A 495 23.87 31.83 17.69
C VAL A 495 23.25 30.59 18.32
N ALA A 496 23.00 30.60 19.64
CA ALA A 496 22.35 29.50 20.33
C ALA A 496 20.90 29.29 19.83
N ALA A 497 20.14 30.38 19.63
CA ALA A 497 18.79 30.30 19.06
C ALA A 497 18.79 29.75 17.64
N LEU A 498 19.72 30.19 16.77
CA LEU A 498 19.86 29.69 15.41
C LEU A 498 20.21 28.19 15.38
N LYS A 499 21.11 27.75 16.27
CA LYS A 499 21.45 26.34 16.42
C LYS A 499 20.23 25.49 16.81
N ASN A 500 19.47 25.95 17.80
CA ASN A 500 18.27 25.25 18.26
C ASN A 500 17.18 25.17 17.15
N GLU A 501 17.03 26.22 16.34
CA GLU A 501 16.10 26.23 15.20
C GLU A 501 16.58 25.32 14.05
N ALA A 502 17.89 25.25 13.80
CA ALA A 502 18.48 24.31 12.83
C ALA A 502 18.20 22.86 13.23
N GLU A 503 18.40 22.51 14.51
CA GLU A 503 18.07 21.19 15.06
C GLU A 503 16.57 20.89 14.94
N ALA A 504 15.70 21.88 15.23
CA ALA A 504 14.25 21.69 15.17
C ALA A 504 13.71 21.55 13.73
N SER A 505 14.33 22.23 12.76
CA SER A 505 13.88 22.20 11.36
C SER A 505 14.38 20.97 10.59
N ASN A 506 15.49 20.37 11.01
CA ASN A 506 16.08 19.16 10.42
C ASN A 506 16.10 19.17 8.88
N LEU A 507 16.48 20.32 8.30
CA LEU A 507 16.38 20.57 6.85
C LEU A 507 17.30 19.64 6.05
N ALA A 508 18.47 19.29 6.59
CA ALA A 508 19.43 18.42 5.92
C ALA A 508 18.82 17.04 5.63
N ALA A 509 18.25 16.39 6.65
CA ALA A 509 17.62 15.08 6.50
C ALA A 509 16.38 15.13 5.59
N SER A 510 15.55 16.16 5.73
CA SER A 510 14.33 16.33 4.94
C SER A 510 14.62 16.47 3.44
N ILE A 511 15.60 17.31 3.08
CA ILE A 511 15.96 17.56 1.68
C ILE A 511 16.72 16.38 1.08
N ASP A 512 17.62 15.73 1.83
CA ASP A 512 18.32 14.53 1.36
C ASP A 512 17.32 13.39 1.08
N THR A 513 16.36 13.17 1.97
CA THR A 513 15.27 12.20 1.77
C THR A 513 14.53 12.45 0.46
N LEU A 514 14.19 13.72 0.18
CA LEU A 514 13.51 14.11 -1.04
C LEU A 514 14.39 13.93 -2.28
N HIS A 515 15.69 14.25 -2.19
CA HIS A 515 16.64 14.04 -3.27
C HIS A 515 16.75 12.56 -3.65
N VAL A 516 16.88 11.67 -2.65
CA VAL A 516 16.93 10.21 -2.86
C VAL A 516 15.63 9.68 -3.49
N LYS A 517 14.45 10.16 -3.06
CA LYS A 517 13.18 9.84 -3.73
C LYS A 517 13.19 10.26 -5.20
N ALA A 518 13.68 11.47 -5.50
CA ALA A 518 13.75 11.98 -6.86
C ALA A 518 14.67 11.15 -7.76
N GLN A 519 15.80 10.65 -7.25
CA GLN A 519 16.65 9.68 -7.95
C GLN A 519 15.87 8.39 -8.30
N GLY A 520 15.08 7.90 -7.35
CA GLY A 520 14.17 6.76 -7.57
C GLY A 520 13.17 7.01 -8.71
N TYR A 521 12.56 8.20 -8.74
CA TYR A 521 11.64 8.58 -9.82
C TYR A 521 12.31 8.61 -11.19
N VAL A 522 13.55 9.10 -11.28
CA VAL A 522 14.32 9.11 -12.54
C VAL A 522 14.60 7.69 -13.03
N ASN A 523 14.97 6.78 -12.12
CA ASN A 523 15.21 5.38 -12.47
C ASN A 523 13.94 4.71 -13.02
N THR A 524 12.79 4.85 -12.33
CA THR A 524 11.52 4.28 -12.79
C THR A 524 11.01 4.94 -14.06
N ALA A 525 11.15 6.27 -14.21
CA ALA A 525 10.76 6.96 -15.42
C ALA A 525 11.63 6.56 -16.62
N THR A 526 12.91 6.26 -16.40
CA THR A 526 13.81 5.72 -17.43
C THR A 526 13.35 4.33 -17.88
N LEU A 527 12.96 3.47 -16.94
CA LEU A 527 12.34 2.18 -17.24
C LEU A 527 11.06 2.37 -18.08
N LEU A 528 10.17 3.29 -17.72
CA LEU A 528 8.96 3.59 -18.50
C LEU A 528 9.32 4.03 -19.94
N VAL A 529 10.29 4.93 -20.10
CA VAL A 529 10.75 5.40 -21.43
C VAL A 529 11.33 4.25 -22.28
N SER A 530 12.02 3.29 -21.65
CA SER A 530 12.53 2.10 -22.34
C SER A 530 11.41 1.24 -22.94
N GLN A 531 10.24 1.24 -22.30
CA GLN A 531 9.04 0.53 -22.78
C GLN A 531 8.28 1.34 -23.82
N ASN A 532 8.06 2.64 -23.57
CA ASN A 532 7.43 3.55 -24.50
C ASN A 532 7.96 4.98 -24.36
N SER A 533 8.40 5.57 -25.48
CA SER A 533 8.87 6.95 -25.54
C SER A 533 7.81 8.01 -25.16
N ASP A 534 6.53 7.66 -25.12
CA ASP A 534 5.46 8.57 -24.71
C ASP A 534 5.63 9.05 -23.25
N TYR A 535 6.33 8.29 -22.41
CA TYR A 535 6.60 8.65 -21.00
C TYR A 535 7.78 9.62 -20.81
N GLN A 536 8.38 10.14 -21.89
CA GLN A 536 9.54 11.05 -21.82
C GLN A 536 9.28 12.32 -20.99
N SER A 537 8.03 12.79 -20.93
CA SER A 537 7.68 13.94 -20.09
C SER A 537 7.83 13.65 -18.60
N ILE A 538 7.48 12.43 -18.16
CA ILE A 538 7.61 12.01 -16.76
C ILE A 538 9.08 11.99 -16.36
N LEU A 539 9.95 11.41 -17.20
CA LEU A 539 11.40 11.41 -16.97
C LEU A 539 11.97 12.83 -16.90
N SER A 540 11.50 13.74 -17.76
CA SER A 540 11.98 15.12 -17.76
C SER A 540 11.58 15.87 -16.49
N THR A 541 10.35 15.64 -15.99
CA THR A 541 9.89 16.22 -14.72
C THR A 541 10.65 15.65 -13.53
N ALA A 542 10.82 14.31 -13.47
CA ALA A 542 11.58 13.65 -12.41
C ALA A 542 13.03 14.16 -12.33
N ALA A 543 13.71 14.29 -13.47
CA ALA A 543 15.09 14.80 -13.52
C ALA A 543 15.18 16.27 -13.10
N THR A 544 14.16 17.08 -13.41
CA THR A 544 14.10 18.47 -12.93
C THR A 544 13.94 18.53 -11.41
N LEU A 545 13.09 17.66 -10.84
CA LEU A 545 12.91 17.57 -9.40
C LEU A 545 14.20 17.14 -8.69
N GLU A 546 14.90 16.13 -9.22
CA GLU A 546 16.19 15.66 -8.71
C GLU A 546 17.24 16.78 -8.70
N GLU A 547 17.37 17.52 -9.81
CA GLU A 547 18.31 18.64 -9.95
C GLU A 547 18.01 19.76 -8.94
N LEU A 548 16.73 20.13 -8.79
CA LEU A 548 16.34 21.17 -7.84
C LEU A 548 16.51 20.72 -6.38
N ALA A 549 16.21 19.47 -6.05
CA ALA A 549 16.45 18.93 -4.72
C ALA A 549 17.95 18.94 -4.39
N LEU A 550 18.81 18.54 -5.33
CA LEU A 550 20.27 18.58 -5.16
C LEU A 550 20.80 20.01 -4.91
N ILE A 551 20.23 21.02 -5.60
CA ILE A 551 20.58 22.42 -5.35
C ILE A 551 20.29 22.82 -3.89
N GLU A 552 19.16 22.38 -3.34
CA GLU A 552 18.81 22.68 -1.94
C GLU A 552 19.66 21.90 -0.94
N VAL A 553 20.05 20.64 -1.23
CA VAL A 553 21.03 19.90 -0.42
C VAL A 553 22.31 20.73 -0.24
N ASN A 554 22.86 21.23 -1.35
CA ASN A 554 24.10 22.03 -1.33
C ASN A 554 23.95 23.37 -0.58
N LYS A 555 22.75 23.97 -0.56
CA LYS A 555 22.49 25.19 0.22
C LYS A 555 22.46 24.90 1.72
N VAL A 556 21.77 23.84 2.13
CA VAL A 556 21.70 23.44 3.54
C VAL A 556 23.10 23.08 4.06
N GLU A 557 23.90 22.36 3.27
CA GLU A 557 25.30 22.07 3.62
C GLU A 557 26.12 23.35 3.84
N THR A 558 25.94 24.35 2.97
CA THR A 558 26.60 25.66 3.10
C THR A 558 26.15 26.38 4.37
N TYR A 559 24.84 26.34 4.67
CA TYR A 559 24.25 26.90 5.88
C TYR A 559 24.81 26.22 7.14
N ASP A 560 24.84 24.88 7.20
CA ASP A 560 25.32 24.10 8.34
C ASP A 560 26.80 24.38 8.63
N SER A 561 27.61 24.49 7.57
CA SER A 561 29.02 24.85 7.67
C SER A 561 29.24 26.25 8.25
N ALA A 562 28.42 27.22 7.82
CA ALA A 562 28.48 28.59 8.33
C ALA A 562 28.01 28.67 9.79
N LEU A 563 26.93 27.97 10.14
CA LEU A 563 26.44 27.85 11.51
C LEU A 563 27.50 27.24 12.43
N ALA A 564 28.16 26.16 12.02
CA ALA A 564 29.23 25.54 12.80
C ALA A 564 30.38 26.51 13.09
N GLN A 565 30.73 27.36 12.11
CA GLN A 565 31.74 28.40 12.32
C GLN A 565 31.27 29.48 13.30
N LEU A 566 30.01 29.92 13.23
CA LEU A 566 29.43 30.87 14.17
C LEU A 566 29.40 30.34 15.61
N VAL A 567 29.15 29.04 15.80
CA VAL A 567 29.23 28.40 17.12
C VAL A 567 30.65 28.50 17.70
N ILE A 568 31.69 28.23 16.90
CA ILE A 568 33.09 28.39 17.30
C ILE A 568 33.41 29.85 17.65
N ASP A 569 32.91 30.79 16.84
CA ASP A 569 33.14 32.22 17.05
C ASP A 569 32.44 32.71 18.34
N ALA A 570 31.23 32.22 18.62
CA ALA A 570 30.50 32.50 19.86
C ALA A 570 31.25 31.98 21.10
N GLU A 571 31.77 30.75 21.07
CA GLU A 571 32.60 30.19 22.15
C GLU A 571 33.86 31.03 22.41
N SER A 572 34.50 31.52 21.34
CA SER A 572 35.64 32.43 21.46
C SER A 572 35.24 33.76 22.10
N ILE A 573 34.09 34.33 21.75
CA ILE A 573 33.56 35.58 22.33
C ILE A 573 33.25 35.43 23.81
N ILE A 574 32.61 34.32 24.22
CA ILE A 574 32.35 34.01 25.64
C ILE A 574 33.63 34.10 26.45
N THR A 575 34.71 33.50 25.93
CA THR A 575 36.02 33.48 26.59
C THR A 575 36.70 34.85 26.58
N GLU A 576 36.65 35.59 25.45
CA GLU A 576 37.30 36.90 25.31
C GLU A 576 36.68 37.97 26.23
N TYR A 577 35.35 37.95 26.35
CA TYR A 577 34.60 38.93 27.15
C TYR A 577 34.35 38.50 28.60
N GLU A 578 34.70 37.25 28.95
CA GLU A 578 34.48 36.66 30.29
C GLU A 578 32.99 36.69 30.71
N ILE A 579 32.08 36.29 29.80
CA ILE A 579 30.61 36.41 29.95
C ILE A 579 29.88 35.07 30.12
N GLU A 580 30.56 34.04 30.64
CA GLU A 580 30.02 32.67 30.73
C GLU A 580 28.65 32.60 31.43
N VAL A 581 28.49 33.28 32.57
CA VAL A 581 27.23 33.28 33.34
C VAL A 581 26.16 34.13 32.67
N GLU A 582 26.51 35.34 32.23
CA GLU A 582 25.57 36.27 31.61
C GLU A 582 25.04 35.76 30.27
N ALA A 583 25.87 35.09 29.46
CA ALA A 583 25.46 34.46 28.21
C ALA A 583 24.56 33.25 28.47
N ALA A 584 24.94 32.36 29.41
CA ALA A 584 24.11 31.20 29.76
C ALA A 584 22.73 31.62 30.29
N LYS A 585 22.68 32.69 31.09
CA LYS A 585 21.42 33.29 31.54
C LYS A 585 20.55 33.76 30.37
N GLU A 586 21.10 34.53 29.44
CA GLU A 586 20.34 35.07 28.32
C GLU A 586 19.83 33.94 27.41
N ILE A 587 20.65 32.91 27.16
CA ILE A 587 20.24 31.72 26.41
C ILE A 587 19.07 31.02 27.11
N ALA A 588 19.17 30.79 28.43
CA ALA A 588 18.11 30.14 29.20
C ALA A 588 16.79 30.92 29.18
N LEU A 589 16.84 32.26 29.25
CA LEU A 589 15.67 33.11 29.12
C LEU A 589 15.06 33.04 27.72
N ASN A 590 15.88 33.13 26.67
CA ASN A 590 15.39 33.06 25.29
C ASN A 590 14.77 31.69 24.97
N THR A 591 15.38 30.59 25.42
CA THR A 591 14.81 29.24 25.23
C THR A 591 13.53 29.03 26.01
N ALA A 592 13.40 29.65 27.19
CA ALA A 592 12.15 29.63 27.96
C ALA A 592 11.03 30.40 27.24
N ASP A 593 11.34 31.58 26.69
CA ASP A 593 10.39 32.37 25.89
C ASP A 593 9.93 31.60 24.63
N ILE A 594 10.86 30.92 23.94
CA ILE A 594 10.53 30.06 22.78
C ILE A 594 9.61 28.90 23.20
N ALA A 595 9.92 28.21 24.31
CA ALA A 595 9.08 27.12 24.80
C ALA A 595 7.66 27.60 25.15
N ASP A 596 7.51 28.79 25.75
CA ASP A 596 6.21 29.41 26.01
C ASP A 596 5.43 29.78 24.72
N GLU A 597 6.14 30.22 23.68
CA GLU A 597 5.55 30.45 22.35
C GLU A 597 5.03 29.14 21.75
N LYS A 598 5.84 28.08 21.74
CA LYS A 598 5.44 26.76 21.22
C LYS A 598 4.29 26.16 22.03
N LYS A 599 4.27 26.39 23.35
CA LYS A 599 3.15 26.00 24.21
C LYS A 599 1.86 26.72 23.83
N THR A 600 1.95 27.99 23.47
CA THR A 600 0.79 28.75 22.98
C THR A 600 0.29 28.21 21.64
N ALA A 601 1.19 27.78 20.74
CA ALA A 601 0.83 27.11 19.50
C ALA A 601 0.14 25.76 19.76
N ALA A 602 0.71 24.90 20.61
CA ALA A 602 0.12 23.62 21.02
C ALA A 602 -1.28 23.79 21.62
N ASN A 603 -1.48 24.75 22.54
CA ASN A 603 -2.79 25.07 23.11
C ASN A 603 -3.82 25.53 22.04
N THR A 604 -3.35 26.20 20.99
CA THR A 604 -4.21 26.66 19.89
C THR A 604 -4.64 25.47 19.03
N SER A 605 -3.72 24.56 18.72
CA SER A 605 -4.01 23.32 18.00
C SER A 605 -4.90 22.37 18.81
N GLU A 606 -4.70 22.25 20.13
CA GLU A 606 -5.57 21.48 21.03
C GLU A 606 -7.03 21.95 20.94
N ALA A 607 -7.25 23.26 20.98
CA ALA A 607 -8.58 23.85 20.88
C ALA A 607 -9.22 23.63 19.50
N ALA A 608 -8.43 23.70 18.43
CA ALA A 608 -8.88 23.43 17.07
C ALA A 608 -9.28 21.96 16.90
N SER A 609 -8.43 21.02 17.34
CA SER A 609 -8.69 19.59 17.32
C SER A 609 -9.94 19.22 18.12
N THR A 610 -10.05 19.72 19.37
CA THR A 610 -11.24 19.50 20.21
C THR A 610 -12.53 19.99 19.53
N SER A 611 -12.49 21.14 18.86
CA SER A 611 -13.64 21.68 18.13
C SER A 611 -13.98 20.87 16.88
N ALA A 612 -12.97 20.42 16.13
CA ALA A 612 -13.14 19.62 14.93
C ALA A 612 -13.73 18.25 15.28
N LEU A 613 -13.22 17.60 16.33
CA LEU A 613 -13.72 16.32 16.82
C LEU A 613 -15.19 16.40 17.26
N ALA A 614 -15.57 17.47 17.98
CA ALA A 614 -16.96 17.68 18.36
C ALA A 614 -17.89 17.88 17.14
N ALA A 615 -17.40 18.53 16.07
CA ALA A 615 -18.15 18.70 14.83
C ALA A 615 -18.29 17.38 14.07
N ALA A 616 -17.21 16.60 13.98
CA ALA A 616 -17.19 15.25 13.40
C ALA A 616 -18.18 14.32 14.11
N GLN A 617 -18.10 14.24 15.44
CA GLN A 617 -19.03 13.42 16.24
C GLN A 617 -20.49 13.86 16.06
N SER A 618 -20.75 15.17 15.97
CA SER A 618 -22.09 15.68 15.71
C SER A 618 -22.57 15.33 14.31
N ALA A 619 -21.69 15.33 13.31
CA ALA A 619 -22.02 14.97 11.94
C ALA A 619 -22.38 13.48 11.83
N VAL A 620 -21.59 12.60 12.47
CA VAL A 620 -21.89 11.16 12.57
C VAL A 620 -23.24 10.93 13.26
N ASN A 621 -23.45 11.52 14.44
CA ASN A 621 -24.69 11.36 15.21
C ASN A 621 -25.95 11.88 14.49
N SER A 622 -25.79 12.80 13.53
CA SER A 622 -26.91 13.38 12.77
C SER A 622 -27.01 12.87 11.34
N ALA A 623 -26.18 11.89 10.96
CA ALA A 623 -26.06 11.38 9.60
C ALA A 623 -25.92 12.50 8.55
N ALA A 624 -25.04 13.48 8.83
CA ALA A 624 -24.85 14.63 7.95
C ALA A 624 -24.18 14.21 6.62
N MET A 625 -24.59 14.86 5.51
CA MET A 625 -24.02 14.56 4.19
C MET A 625 -22.54 14.90 4.06
N ASP A 626 -22.02 15.81 4.89
CA ASP A 626 -20.62 16.22 4.92
C ASP A 626 -19.81 15.51 6.02
N VAL A 627 -20.30 14.38 6.56
CA VAL A 627 -19.69 13.67 7.69
C VAL A 627 -18.23 13.30 7.44
N GLU A 628 -17.89 12.74 6.28
CA GLU A 628 -16.50 12.36 5.94
C GLU A 628 -15.58 13.59 5.91
N ILE A 629 -16.05 14.73 5.37
CA ILE A 629 -15.28 15.98 5.35
C ILE A 629 -15.03 16.48 6.78
N LYS A 630 -16.00 16.32 7.69
CA LYS A 630 -15.85 16.73 9.10
C LYS A 630 -14.92 15.82 9.86
N VAL A 631 -14.98 14.52 9.62
CA VAL A 631 -14.07 13.55 10.23
C VAL A 631 -12.65 13.76 9.72
N GLU A 632 -12.46 13.94 8.41
CA GLU A 632 -11.15 14.26 7.84
C GLU A 632 -10.57 15.53 8.48
N ALA A 633 -11.36 16.60 8.59
CA ALA A 633 -10.92 17.81 9.27
C ALA A 633 -10.55 17.59 10.75
N ALA A 634 -11.16 16.60 11.43
CA ALA A 634 -10.81 16.23 12.80
C ALA A 634 -9.51 15.42 12.87
N ILE A 635 -9.27 14.51 11.91
CA ILE A 635 -8.02 13.76 11.79
C ILE A 635 -6.86 14.75 11.56
N ASN A 636 -7.00 15.65 10.58
CA ASN A 636 -5.97 16.63 10.25
C ASN A 636 -5.68 17.56 11.43
N ALA A 637 -6.73 18.06 12.11
CA ALA A 637 -6.54 18.93 13.28
C ALA A 637 -5.89 18.20 14.47
N ALA A 638 -6.19 16.91 14.66
CA ALA A 638 -5.53 16.11 15.70
C ALA A 638 -4.06 15.82 15.35
N SER A 639 -3.75 15.56 14.07
CA SER A 639 -2.38 15.41 13.59
C SER A 639 -1.58 16.73 13.71
N GLU A 640 -2.19 17.88 13.39
CA GLU A 640 -1.59 19.20 13.62
C GLU A 640 -1.34 19.49 15.10
N PHE A 641 -2.22 18.99 15.98
CA PHE A 641 -2.00 19.08 17.42
C PHE A 641 -0.83 18.21 17.88
N SER A 642 -0.74 16.97 17.39
CA SER A 642 0.40 16.06 17.63
C SER A 642 1.72 16.74 17.23
N ALA A 643 1.81 17.24 15.99
CA ALA A 643 3.00 17.93 15.49
C ALA A 643 3.36 19.19 16.29
N ALA A 644 2.36 19.97 16.73
CA ALA A 644 2.61 21.15 17.57
C ALA A 644 3.16 20.78 18.96
N VAL A 645 2.74 19.63 19.51
CA VAL A 645 3.26 19.10 20.77
C VAL A 645 4.69 18.57 20.61
N ASP A 646 5.02 17.90 19.51
CA ASP A 646 6.40 17.43 19.26
C ASP A 646 7.40 18.60 19.22
N VAL A 647 7.02 19.69 18.54
CA VAL A 647 7.82 20.93 18.51
C VAL A 647 7.93 21.57 19.91
N LEU A 648 6.87 21.49 20.72
CA LEU A 648 6.90 21.94 22.12
C LEU A 648 7.85 21.07 22.96
N GLU A 649 7.78 19.75 22.87
CA GLU A 649 8.64 18.84 23.63
C GLU A 649 10.12 19.12 23.35
N LEU A 650 10.48 19.30 22.08
CA LEU A 650 11.85 19.67 21.70
C LEU A 650 12.27 21.03 22.28
N ALA A 651 11.42 22.06 22.15
CA ALA A 651 11.71 23.38 22.70
C ALA A 651 11.86 23.35 24.24
N VAL A 652 11.07 22.53 24.93
CA VAL A 652 11.18 22.33 26.37
C VAL A 652 12.47 21.60 26.74
N GLN A 653 12.88 20.57 25.98
CA GLN A 653 14.16 19.89 26.20
C GLN A 653 15.34 20.85 26.04
N GLN A 654 15.31 21.70 25.00
CA GLN A 654 16.31 22.76 24.80
C GLN A 654 16.32 23.75 25.96
N SER A 655 15.14 24.14 26.47
CA SER A 655 15.01 25.02 27.65
C SER A 655 15.56 24.40 28.93
N ILE A 656 15.28 23.11 29.19
CA ILE A 656 15.87 22.36 30.32
C ILE A 656 17.39 22.36 30.21
N LYS A 657 17.93 22.05 29.03
CA LYS A 657 19.38 22.01 28.81
C LYS A 657 20.03 23.38 29.04
N ALA A 658 19.44 24.45 28.50
CA ALA A 658 19.94 25.80 28.70
C ALA A 658 19.86 26.26 30.18
N ALA A 659 18.77 25.95 30.87
CA ALA A 659 18.64 26.24 32.30
C ALA A 659 19.67 25.48 33.15
N GLN A 660 19.95 24.22 32.81
CA GLN A 660 21.00 23.43 33.45
C GLN A 660 22.40 24.01 33.17
N ASP A 661 22.68 24.46 31.95
CA ASP A 661 23.96 25.10 31.60
C ASP A 661 24.13 26.43 32.35
N TYR A 662 23.06 27.20 32.53
CA TYR A 662 23.09 28.39 33.40
C TYR A 662 23.34 28.04 34.87
N LEU A 663 22.71 26.98 35.38
CA LEU A 663 22.92 26.49 36.74
C LEU A 663 24.39 26.06 36.95
N ASP A 664 24.96 25.33 36.00
CA ASP A 664 26.34 24.83 36.06
C ASP A 664 27.37 25.97 35.98
N ALA A 665 27.06 27.04 35.23
CA ALA A 665 27.89 28.24 35.15
C ALA A 665 27.78 29.12 36.42
N SER A 666 26.66 29.06 37.14
CA SER A 666 26.37 29.92 38.29
C SER A 666 27.28 29.66 39.50
N VAL A 667 27.37 30.64 40.41
CA VAL A 667 28.13 30.50 41.65
C VAL A 667 27.23 29.95 42.75
N ALA A 668 27.66 28.88 43.42
CA ALA A 668 26.92 28.31 44.54
C ALA A 668 26.58 29.34 45.64
N GLU A 669 25.35 29.27 46.14
CA GLU A 669 24.67 30.17 47.07
C GLU A 669 24.49 31.62 46.55
N SER A 670 24.39 31.83 45.22
CA SER A 670 24.15 33.14 44.61
C SER A 670 22.68 33.37 44.21
N ASP A 671 22.33 34.63 43.89
CA ASP A 671 20.98 34.96 43.39
C ASP A 671 20.77 34.38 41.96
N GLU A 672 21.86 34.25 41.19
CA GLU A 672 21.89 33.64 39.85
C GLU A 672 21.61 32.13 39.90
N GLU A 673 22.17 31.39 40.87
CA GLU A 673 21.86 29.97 41.08
C GLU A 673 20.35 29.77 41.32
N LEU A 674 19.76 30.58 42.19
CA LEU A 674 18.32 30.51 42.50
C LEU A 674 17.44 30.82 41.27
N GLU A 675 17.88 31.75 40.42
CA GLU A 675 17.18 32.08 39.17
C GLU A 675 17.28 30.92 38.16
N ALA A 676 18.46 30.30 38.02
CA ALA A 676 18.66 29.13 37.17
C ALA A 676 17.83 27.92 37.64
N GLU A 677 17.82 27.64 38.95
CA GLU A 677 16.97 26.60 39.57
C GLU A 677 15.48 26.86 39.29
N THR A 678 15.05 28.13 39.33
CA THR A 678 13.67 28.51 39.04
C THR A 678 13.29 28.26 37.58
N LEU A 679 14.18 28.58 36.64
CA LEU A 679 13.97 28.32 35.21
C LEU A 679 13.92 26.81 34.93
N LEU A 680 14.82 26.04 35.55
CA LEU A 680 14.84 24.59 35.43
C LEU A 680 13.54 23.97 35.94
N GLU A 681 13.07 24.36 37.14
CA GLU A 681 11.80 23.87 37.70
C GLU A 681 10.62 24.22 36.79
N GLN A 682 10.59 25.42 36.20
CA GLN A 682 9.54 25.82 35.26
C GLN A 682 9.56 24.98 33.97
N ALA A 683 10.74 24.71 33.43
CA ALA A 683 10.88 23.89 32.23
C ALA A 683 10.50 22.42 32.49
N GLU A 684 10.85 21.87 33.66
CA GLU A 684 10.42 20.51 34.07
C GLU A 684 8.89 20.39 34.25
N ILE A 685 8.25 21.43 34.81
CA ILE A 685 6.79 21.50 34.89
C ILE A 685 6.19 21.53 33.47
N MET A 686 6.76 22.34 32.57
CA MET A 686 6.29 22.42 31.19
C MET A 686 6.47 21.10 30.44
N ALA A 687 7.55 20.36 30.69
CA ALA A 687 7.77 19.02 30.12
C ALA A 687 6.67 18.04 30.55
N SER A 688 6.28 18.09 31.83
CA SER A 688 5.20 17.27 32.36
C SER A 688 3.84 17.63 31.73
N GLU A 689 3.60 18.92 31.45
CA GLU A 689 2.38 19.38 30.77
C GLU A 689 2.37 19.00 29.28
N ALA A 690 3.52 19.09 28.59
CA ALA A 690 3.67 18.68 27.20
C ALA A 690 3.41 17.17 27.02
N ALA A 691 3.92 16.33 27.92
CA ALA A 691 3.67 14.89 27.90
C ALA A 691 2.17 14.56 28.05
N VAL A 692 1.44 15.28 28.91
CA VAL A 692 -0.03 15.14 29.04
C VAL A 692 -0.74 15.60 27.76
N GLN A 693 -0.26 16.66 27.11
CA GLN A 693 -0.80 17.09 25.82
C GLN A 693 -0.53 16.08 24.70
N ALA A 694 0.62 15.42 24.69
CA ALA A 694 0.94 14.36 23.73
C ALA A 694 -0.03 13.18 23.86
N GLU A 695 -0.30 12.72 25.09
CA GLU A 695 -1.30 11.68 25.37
C GLU A 695 -2.70 12.09 24.87
N LEU A 696 -3.09 13.35 25.11
CA LEU A 696 -4.38 13.88 24.66
C LEU A 696 -4.46 14.00 23.13
N ALA A 697 -3.38 14.43 22.46
CA ALA A 697 -3.33 14.52 21.01
C ALA A 697 -3.54 13.15 20.38
N ASN A 698 -2.86 12.13 20.90
CA ASN A 698 -3.04 10.74 20.48
C ASN A 698 -4.47 10.23 20.76
N GLU A 699 -5.06 10.52 21.94
CA GLU A 699 -6.47 10.15 22.22
C GLU A 699 -7.46 10.78 21.23
N GLN A 700 -7.26 12.06 20.89
CA GLN A 700 -8.12 12.78 19.96
C GLN A 700 -7.99 12.25 18.53
N LEU A 701 -6.77 11.94 18.09
CA LEU A 701 -6.52 11.32 16.79
C LEU A 701 -7.19 9.96 16.70
N LEU A 702 -7.01 9.09 17.69
CA LEU A 702 -7.65 7.77 17.74
C LEU A 702 -9.17 7.89 17.72
N THR A 703 -9.74 8.87 18.43
CA THR A 703 -11.17 9.13 18.40
C THR A 703 -11.63 9.59 17.00
N ALA A 704 -10.86 10.45 16.34
CA ALA A 704 -11.16 10.91 14.99
C ALA A 704 -11.08 9.77 13.96
N LEU A 705 -10.08 8.89 14.06
CA LEU A 705 -9.95 7.71 13.20
C LEU A 705 -11.11 6.72 13.40
N ASN A 706 -11.53 6.46 14.65
CA ASN A 706 -12.71 5.63 14.91
C ASN A 706 -14.00 6.23 14.31
N LEU A 707 -14.13 7.55 14.30
CA LEU A 707 -15.26 8.23 13.65
C LEU A 707 -15.23 8.09 12.12
N GLN A 708 -14.08 7.76 11.51
CA GLN A 708 -13.97 7.56 10.07
C GLN A 708 -14.73 6.32 9.61
N GLU A 709 -14.58 5.20 10.33
CA GLU A 709 -15.35 3.99 10.07
C GLU A 709 -16.86 4.24 10.24
N GLU A 710 -17.25 4.95 11.31
CA GLU A 710 -18.64 5.33 11.53
C GLU A 710 -19.18 6.25 10.41
N ALA A 711 -18.37 7.19 9.94
CA ALA A 711 -18.73 8.10 8.84
C ALA A 711 -18.91 7.36 7.52
N GLN A 712 -18.02 6.43 7.19
CA GLN A 712 -18.15 5.59 5.99
C GLN A 712 -19.44 4.76 6.02
N LEU A 713 -19.78 4.20 7.19
CA LEU A 713 -21.04 3.47 7.36
C LEU A 713 -22.26 4.38 7.20
N VAL A 714 -22.21 5.62 7.71
CA VAL A 714 -23.26 6.62 7.52
C VAL A 714 -23.45 6.95 6.03
N VAL A 715 -22.36 7.18 5.29
CA VAL A 715 -22.42 7.46 3.84
C VAL A 715 -22.95 6.26 3.07
N ALA A 716 -22.47 5.05 3.37
CA ALA A 716 -22.99 3.82 2.78
C ALA A 716 -24.49 3.66 3.05
N THR A 717 -24.93 3.88 4.30
CA THR A 717 -26.35 3.81 4.67
C THR A 717 -27.19 4.84 3.91
N ALA A 718 -26.69 6.06 3.72
CA ALA A 718 -27.35 7.08 2.93
C ALA A 718 -27.46 6.68 1.45
N SER A 719 -26.41 6.07 0.89
CA SER A 719 -26.41 5.55 -0.49
C SER A 719 -27.44 4.43 -0.66
N VAL A 720 -27.50 3.48 0.30
CA VAL A 720 -28.51 2.42 0.33
C VAL A 720 -29.92 3.02 0.44
N LYS A 721 -30.14 4.03 1.28
CA LYS A 721 -31.43 4.74 1.37
C LYS A 721 -31.82 5.42 0.06
N ALA A 722 -30.89 6.09 -0.61
CA ALA A 722 -31.12 6.73 -1.90
C ALA A 722 -31.43 5.71 -3.01
N THR A 723 -30.76 4.55 -2.99
CA THR A 723 -31.06 3.43 -3.88
C THR A 723 -32.46 2.88 -3.63
N SER A 724 -32.85 2.67 -2.36
CA SER A 724 -34.22 2.30 -1.99
C SER A 724 -35.26 3.35 -2.38
N GLU A 725 -34.95 4.65 -2.29
CA GLU A 725 -35.83 5.72 -2.76
C GLU A 725 -36.02 5.66 -4.27
N SER A 726 -34.95 5.37 -5.03
CA SER A 726 -35.02 5.18 -6.48
C SER A 726 -35.93 4.00 -6.86
N LEU A 727 -35.95 2.92 -6.05
CA LEU A 727 -36.92 1.83 -6.22
C LEU A 727 -38.37 2.27 -6.08
N SER A 728 -38.68 3.29 -5.27
CA SER A 728 -40.05 3.81 -5.16
C SER A 728 -40.52 4.60 -6.38
N ALA A 729 -39.59 5.05 -7.23
CA ALA A 729 -39.88 5.68 -8.51
C ALA A 729 -39.89 4.70 -9.69
N MET A 730 -39.58 3.42 -9.44
CA MET A 730 -39.61 2.37 -10.45
C MET A 730 -41.06 2.05 -10.81
N THR A 731 -41.39 2.15 -12.10
CA THR A 731 -42.70 1.72 -12.60
C THR A 731 -42.50 0.57 -13.59
N VAL A 732 -42.90 -0.63 -13.19
CA VAL A 732 -42.88 -1.81 -14.08
C VAL A 732 -44.26 -2.03 -14.68
N LEU A 733 -45.28 -2.11 -13.82
CA LEU A 733 -46.68 -2.28 -14.20
C LEU A 733 -47.55 -1.72 -13.08
N THR A 734 -48.38 -0.74 -13.38
CA THR A 734 -49.40 -0.23 -12.44
C THR A 734 -50.58 -1.19 -12.38
N ASN A 735 -51.42 -1.10 -11.34
CA ASN A 735 -52.69 -1.84 -11.28
C ASN A 735 -53.55 -1.70 -12.55
N THR A 736 -53.52 -0.54 -13.22
CA THR A 736 -54.26 -0.29 -14.48
C THR A 736 -53.62 -1.01 -15.66
N GLY A 737 -52.28 -0.99 -15.78
CA GLY A 737 -51.57 -1.76 -16.79
C GLY A 737 -51.72 -3.28 -16.58
N GLY A 738 -51.67 -3.74 -15.34
CA GLY A 738 -51.85 -5.16 -15.00
C GLY A 738 -53.24 -5.66 -15.37
N GLN A 739 -54.28 -4.86 -15.12
CA GLN A 739 -55.63 -5.18 -15.55
C GLN A 739 -55.77 -5.24 -17.08
N SER A 740 -54.97 -4.45 -17.82
CA SER A 740 -54.93 -4.49 -19.28
C SER A 740 -54.27 -5.77 -19.81
N VAL A 741 -53.23 -6.26 -19.16
CA VAL A 741 -52.63 -7.59 -19.45
C VAL A 741 -53.62 -8.71 -19.19
N ILE A 742 -54.28 -8.70 -18.02
CA ILE A 742 -55.30 -9.70 -17.67
C ILE A 742 -56.43 -9.69 -18.70
N TYR A 743 -56.88 -8.50 -19.12
CA TYR A 743 -57.91 -8.37 -20.15
C TYR A 743 -57.45 -8.96 -21.50
N ALA A 744 -56.20 -8.75 -21.91
CA ALA A 744 -55.63 -9.35 -23.11
C ALA A 744 -55.50 -10.89 -23.00
N ALA A 745 -55.13 -11.41 -21.82
CA ALA A 745 -55.11 -12.85 -21.56
C ALA A 745 -56.51 -13.47 -21.62
N ASP A 746 -57.52 -12.80 -21.04
CA ASP A 746 -58.92 -13.21 -21.14
C ASP A 746 -59.39 -13.24 -22.61
N ILE A 747 -59.00 -12.24 -23.41
CA ILE A 747 -59.27 -12.22 -24.86
C ILE A 747 -58.62 -13.43 -25.54
N LEU A 748 -57.34 -13.71 -25.26
CA LEU A 748 -56.62 -14.84 -25.85
C LEU A 748 -57.32 -16.17 -25.51
N VAL A 749 -57.69 -16.38 -24.25
CA VAL A 749 -58.40 -17.59 -23.79
C VAL A 749 -59.76 -17.70 -24.46
N ASP A 750 -60.53 -16.61 -24.50
CA ASP A 750 -61.85 -16.59 -25.15
C ASP A 750 -61.76 -16.93 -26.64
N VAL A 751 -60.77 -16.35 -27.33
CA VAL A 751 -60.57 -16.60 -28.76
C VAL A 751 -60.08 -18.04 -28.96
N ILE A 752 -59.09 -18.53 -28.21
CA ILE A 752 -58.61 -19.92 -28.34
C ILE A 752 -59.73 -20.94 -28.05
N ASP A 753 -60.55 -20.74 -27.02
CA ASP A 753 -61.70 -21.61 -26.72
C ASP A 753 -62.78 -21.53 -27.81
N GLU A 754 -62.98 -20.36 -28.45
CA GLU A 754 -63.80 -20.24 -29.65
C GLU A 754 -63.23 -21.03 -30.83
N LEU A 755 -61.91 -20.93 -31.05
CA LEU A 755 -61.21 -21.62 -32.15
C LEU A 755 -61.19 -23.14 -31.98
N GLY A 756 -61.13 -23.66 -30.76
CA GLY A 756 -61.17 -25.11 -30.48
C GLY A 756 -62.46 -25.81 -30.95
N GLY A 757 -63.53 -25.06 -31.20
CA GLY A 757 -64.77 -25.55 -31.80
C GLY A 757 -64.85 -25.41 -33.33
N MET A 758 -63.83 -24.84 -33.97
CA MET A 758 -63.77 -24.55 -35.40
C MET A 758 -62.86 -25.55 -36.13
N GLY A 759 -62.87 -25.55 -37.48
CA GLY A 759 -62.03 -26.45 -38.26
C GLY A 759 -60.53 -26.12 -38.15
N ASN A 760 -59.65 -26.89 -38.78
CA ASN A 760 -58.19 -26.74 -38.62
C ASN A 760 -57.57 -25.42 -39.11
N SER A 761 -58.33 -24.52 -39.75
CA SER A 761 -57.82 -23.21 -40.20
C SER A 761 -58.98 -22.25 -40.46
N GLY A 762 -58.78 -20.95 -40.26
CA GLY A 762 -59.77 -19.94 -40.62
C GLY A 762 -59.37 -18.49 -40.32
N ASP A 763 -60.05 -17.57 -40.99
CA ASP A 763 -59.99 -16.12 -40.77
C ASP A 763 -61.37 -15.55 -40.43
N GLY A 764 -61.43 -14.59 -39.52
CA GLY A 764 -62.71 -13.99 -39.10
C GLY A 764 -62.61 -13.02 -37.93
N SER A 765 -63.76 -12.64 -37.38
CA SER A 765 -63.85 -11.86 -36.12
C SER A 765 -64.38 -12.77 -35.02
N SER A 766 -63.84 -12.62 -33.81
CA SER A 766 -64.32 -13.37 -32.64
C SER A 766 -65.77 -13.02 -32.34
N THR A 767 -66.58 -14.04 -32.04
CA THR A 767 -67.95 -13.85 -31.57
C THR A 767 -68.01 -13.54 -30.08
N ARG A 768 -66.96 -13.87 -29.33
CA ARG A 768 -66.80 -13.56 -27.91
C ARG A 768 -66.17 -12.19 -27.67
N GLN A 769 -65.24 -11.78 -28.53
CA GLN A 769 -64.53 -10.49 -28.49
C GLN A 769 -64.66 -9.78 -29.86
N PRO A 770 -65.81 -9.13 -30.17
CA PRO A 770 -66.15 -8.66 -31.53
C PRO A 770 -65.18 -7.66 -32.17
N ASP A 771 -64.38 -6.98 -31.37
CA ASP A 771 -63.40 -5.99 -31.81
C ASP A 771 -62.06 -6.65 -32.24
N TRP A 772 -61.91 -7.95 -32.03
CA TRP A 772 -60.73 -8.73 -32.38
C TRP A 772 -60.99 -9.62 -33.60
N SER A 773 -60.09 -9.53 -34.57
CA SER A 773 -60.00 -10.45 -35.69
C SER A 773 -58.96 -11.52 -35.42
N TYR A 774 -59.17 -12.72 -35.94
CA TYR A 774 -58.24 -13.83 -35.87
C TYR A 774 -57.92 -14.39 -37.25
N ASN A 775 -56.72 -14.94 -37.38
CA ASN A 775 -56.27 -15.77 -38.48
C ASN A 775 -55.41 -16.89 -37.92
N TYR A 776 -55.84 -18.14 -38.09
CA TYR A 776 -55.15 -19.29 -37.52
C TYR A 776 -55.09 -20.48 -38.49
N ASP A 777 -54.09 -21.33 -38.26
CA ASP A 777 -53.90 -22.60 -38.92
C ASP A 777 -53.32 -23.57 -37.89
N LEU A 778 -54.13 -24.54 -37.45
CA LEU A 778 -53.76 -25.57 -36.47
C LEU A 778 -52.82 -26.62 -37.07
N ASP A 779 -52.88 -26.86 -38.39
CA ASP A 779 -51.96 -27.79 -39.05
C ASP A 779 -50.56 -27.15 -39.19
N ALA A 780 -50.50 -25.84 -39.43
CA ALA A 780 -49.26 -25.06 -39.46
C ALA A 780 -48.86 -24.47 -38.09
N LEU A 781 -49.66 -24.71 -37.04
CA LEU A 781 -49.50 -24.18 -35.68
C LEU A 781 -49.23 -22.66 -35.64
N THR A 782 -50.06 -21.88 -36.33
CA THR A 782 -49.94 -20.41 -36.35
C THR A 782 -51.22 -19.73 -35.90
N LEU A 783 -51.06 -18.61 -35.18
CA LEU A 783 -52.14 -17.75 -34.73
C LEU A 783 -51.74 -16.28 -34.90
N ALA A 784 -52.66 -15.46 -35.40
CA ALA A 784 -52.56 -14.01 -35.40
C ALA A 784 -53.90 -13.41 -35.00
N LEU A 785 -53.87 -12.51 -34.02
CA LEU A 785 -55.01 -11.74 -33.53
C LEU A 785 -54.70 -10.25 -33.76
N GLU A 786 -55.71 -9.49 -34.18
CA GLU A 786 -55.57 -8.04 -34.42
C GLU A 786 -56.85 -7.30 -34.06
N ASN A 787 -56.70 -6.21 -33.31
CA ASN A 787 -57.72 -5.20 -33.11
C ASN A 787 -57.35 -3.93 -33.88
N GLU A 788 -57.94 -3.75 -35.07
CA GLU A 788 -57.64 -2.63 -35.96
C GLU A 788 -57.94 -1.25 -35.32
N SER A 789 -58.83 -1.18 -34.33
CA SER A 789 -59.25 0.09 -33.73
C SER A 789 -58.25 0.63 -32.72
N THR A 790 -57.60 -0.26 -31.96
CA THR A 790 -56.59 0.06 -30.95
C THR A 790 -55.17 -0.13 -31.47
N GLY A 791 -54.99 -0.88 -32.56
CA GLY A 791 -53.69 -1.24 -33.10
C GLY A 791 -53.03 -2.41 -32.34
N GLU A 792 -53.78 -3.09 -31.48
CA GLU A 792 -53.29 -4.23 -30.70
C GLU A 792 -53.17 -5.48 -31.58
N MET A 793 -52.10 -6.24 -31.36
CA MET A 793 -51.80 -7.45 -32.12
C MET A 793 -51.24 -8.53 -31.21
N ILE A 794 -51.60 -9.78 -31.43
CA ILE A 794 -50.94 -10.95 -30.83
C ILE A 794 -50.60 -11.90 -31.98
N SER A 795 -49.40 -12.47 -31.99
CA SER A 795 -49.07 -13.52 -32.95
C SER A 795 -48.24 -14.61 -32.32
N ALA A 796 -48.51 -15.85 -32.71
CA ALA A 796 -47.79 -17.02 -32.24
C ALA A 796 -47.55 -18.00 -33.40
N SER A 797 -46.44 -18.70 -33.31
CA SER A 797 -46.08 -19.84 -34.17
C SER A 797 -45.45 -20.90 -33.29
N ALA A 798 -45.84 -22.16 -33.47
CA ALA A 798 -45.38 -23.25 -32.62
C ALA A 798 -44.88 -24.46 -33.41
N SER A 799 -44.19 -25.35 -32.71
CA SER A 799 -43.64 -26.59 -33.26
C SER A 799 -43.50 -27.64 -32.16
N TYR A 800 -43.75 -28.90 -32.52
CA TYR A 800 -43.53 -30.05 -31.64
C TYR A 800 -42.07 -30.52 -31.74
N GLN A 801 -41.40 -30.68 -30.59
CA GLN A 801 -40.04 -31.16 -30.48
C GLN A 801 -39.91 -32.26 -29.42
N GLY A 802 -40.08 -33.52 -29.82
CA GLY A 802 -40.01 -34.64 -28.88
C GLY A 802 -41.11 -34.53 -27.82
N ASP A 803 -40.71 -34.34 -26.57
CA ASP A 803 -41.58 -34.11 -25.40
C ASP A 803 -41.95 -32.64 -25.16
N LYS A 804 -41.63 -31.74 -26.09
CA LYS A 804 -41.87 -30.30 -25.95
C LYS A 804 -42.82 -29.73 -27.00
N LEU A 805 -43.63 -28.76 -26.61
CA LEU A 805 -44.27 -27.79 -27.51
C LEU A 805 -43.54 -26.45 -27.37
N VAL A 806 -42.88 -26.01 -28.43
CA VAL A 806 -42.12 -24.75 -28.47
C VAL A 806 -42.93 -23.72 -29.23
N VAL A 807 -43.17 -22.56 -28.61
CA VAL A 807 -43.98 -21.47 -29.14
C VAL A 807 -43.15 -20.19 -29.15
N ALA A 808 -42.93 -19.64 -30.34
CA ALA A 808 -42.48 -18.26 -30.49
C ALA A 808 -43.70 -17.35 -30.60
N TRP A 809 -43.75 -16.29 -29.81
CA TRP A 809 -44.92 -15.42 -29.74
C TRP A 809 -44.54 -13.96 -29.58
N GLY A 810 -45.49 -13.07 -29.89
CA GLY A 810 -45.34 -11.63 -29.78
C GLY A 810 -46.67 -10.96 -29.58
N ALA A 811 -46.63 -9.79 -28.96
CA ALA A 811 -47.81 -9.00 -28.71
C ALA A 811 -47.47 -7.51 -28.72
N THR A 812 -48.42 -6.70 -29.16
CA THR A 812 -48.49 -5.26 -28.91
C THR A 812 -49.86 -5.01 -28.30
N LEU A 813 -49.90 -4.60 -27.04
CA LEU A 813 -51.12 -4.33 -26.27
C LEU A 813 -51.15 -2.83 -25.93
N MET A 814 -52.33 -2.23 -26.00
CA MET A 814 -52.53 -0.79 -25.85
C MET A 814 -53.64 -0.56 -24.81
N GLY A 815 -53.26 -0.05 -23.64
CA GLY A 815 -54.18 0.26 -22.56
C GLY A 815 -54.68 1.71 -22.59
N ASP A 816 -55.47 2.07 -21.58
CA ASP A 816 -55.89 3.45 -21.34
C ASP A 816 -54.70 4.33 -20.85
N GLU A 817 -54.87 5.65 -20.89
CA GLU A 817 -53.94 6.65 -20.31
C GLU A 817 -52.47 6.58 -20.78
N GLY A 818 -52.21 5.99 -21.96
CA GLY A 818 -50.86 5.93 -22.55
C GLY A 818 -50.08 4.66 -22.21
N VAL A 819 -50.73 3.66 -21.61
CA VAL A 819 -50.12 2.35 -21.35
C VAL A 819 -49.90 1.58 -22.66
N SER A 820 -48.70 1.04 -22.88
CA SER A 820 -48.42 0.12 -23.98
C SER A 820 -47.47 -0.98 -23.56
N ILE A 821 -47.76 -2.22 -23.94
CA ILE A 821 -46.91 -3.38 -23.66
C ILE A 821 -46.57 -4.03 -24.99
N LYS A 822 -45.29 -4.28 -25.21
CA LYS A 822 -44.79 -4.86 -26.44
C LYS A 822 -43.84 -6.00 -26.12
N LEU A 823 -44.18 -7.18 -26.61
CA LEU A 823 -43.29 -8.33 -26.64
C LEU A 823 -42.53 -8.29 -27.96
N VAL A 824 -41.21 -8.18 -27.87
CA VAL A 824 -40.38 -8.11 -29.07
C VAL A 824 -40.42 -9.44 -29.81
N THR A 825 -40.64 -9.33 -31.13
CA THR A 825 -40.55 -10.42 -32.10
C THR A 825 -39.75 -9.96 -33.30
N GLY A 826 -38.97 -10.88 -33.85
CA GLY A 826 -38.04 -10.64 -34.93
C GLY A 826 -38.71 -10.35 -36.26
N GLU A 827 -37.90 -10.06 -37.28
CA GLU A 827 -38.36 -9.58 -38.59
C GLU A 827 -39.34 -10.53 -39.32
N SER A 828 -39.40 -11.81 -38.93
CA SER A 828 -40.41 -12.77 -39.41
C SER A 828 -40.71 -13.88 -38.39
N ARG A 829 -41.96 -14.35 -38.34
CA ARG A 829 -42.42 -15.43 -37.44
C ARG A 829 -41.62 -16.73 -37.56
N THR A 830 -41.19 -17.06 -38.77
CA THR A 830 -40.39 -18.28 -39.02
C THR A 830 -39.01 -18.20 -38.39
N ALA A 831 -38.36 -17.02 -38.43
CA ALA A 831 -37.07 -16.83 -37.79
C ALA A 831 -37.17 -16.89 -36.27
N ALA A 832 -38.17 -16.22 -35.69
CA ALA A 832 -38.43 -16.24 -34.25
C ALA A 832 -38.71 -17.67 -33.74
N LEU A 833 -39.47 -18.48 -34.50
CA LEU A 833 -39.69 -19.89 -34.15
C LEU A 833 -38.40 -20.71 -34.21
N GLU A 834 -37.58 -20.55 -35.26
CA GLU A 834 -36.32 -21.28 -35.41
C GLU A 834 -35.33 -20.96 -34.25
N GLU A 835 -35.24 -19.70 -33.85
CA GLU A 835 -34.43 -19.27 -32.69
C GLU A 835 -34.95 -19.90 -31.38
N CYS A 836 -36.26 -19.87 -31.18
CA CYS A 836 -36.91 -20.49 -30.02
C CYS A 836 -36.68 -22.01 -29.97
N GLU A 837 -36.75 -22.67 -31.13
CA GLU A 837 -36.49 -24.09 -31.28
C GLU A 837 -35.04 -24.45 -30.92
N GLN A 838 -34.08 -23.63 -31.36
CA GLN A 838 -32.66 -23.80 -31.04
C GLN A 838 -32.37 -23.56 -29.56
N PHE A 839 -33.06 -22.63 -28.92
CA PHE A 839 -32.97 -22.39 -27.48
C PHE A 839 -33.56 -23.54 -26.66
N ALA A 840 -34.75 -24.03 -27.02
CA ALA A 840 -35.37 -25.19 -26.36
C ALA A 840 -34.54 -26.48 -26.48
N ALA A 841 -33.74 -26.60 -27.54
CA ALA A 841 -32.78 -27.68 -27.78
C ALA A 841 -31.41 -27.46 -27.08
N GLY A 842 -31.20 -26.31 -26.42
CA GLY A 842 -29.95 -25.95 -25.76
C GLY A 842 -28.80 -25.60 -26.71
N THR A 843 -29.11 -25.30 -27.97
CA THR A 843 -28.11 -24.86 -28.98
C THR A 843 -27.81 -23.37 -28.84
N ILE A 844 -28.83 -22.55 -28.57
CA ILE A 844 -28.66 -21.19 -28.04
C ILE A 844 -28.75 -21.29 -26.52
N THR A 845 -27.75 -20.74 -25.82
CA THR A 845 -27.69 -20.77 -24.34
C THR A 845 -27.85 -19.40 -23.70
N ASP A 846 -27.78 -18.34 -24.51
CA ASP A 846 -27.94 -16.96 -24.07
C ASP A 846 -29.36 -16.49 -24.42
N PRO A 847 -30.24 -16.26 -23.41
CA PRO A 847 -31.63 -15.89 -23.63
C PRO A 847 -31.79 -14.48 -24.24
N THR A 848 -30.74 -13.65 -24.28
CA THR A 848 -30.79 -12.35 -24.97
C THR A 848 -30.73 -12.46 -26.49
N GLN A 849 -30.41 -13.66 -27.01
CA GLN A 849 -30.29 -13.95 -28.43
C GLN A 849 -31.58 -14.51 -29.04
N ILE A 850 -32.64 -14.65 -28.25
CA ILE A 850 -33.96 -15.08 -28.69
C ILE A 850 -35.00 -13.98 -28.50
N ASP A 851 -36.04 -14.03 -29.32
CA ASP A 851 -37.28 -13.30 -29.09
C ASP A 851 -38.10 -13.94 -27.95
N SER A 852 -39.38 -13.53 -27.82
CA SER A 852 -40.27 -14.07 -26.81
C SER A 852 -40.69 -15.52 -27.10
N CYS A 853 -40.44 -16.40 -26.14
CA CYS A 853 -40.52 -17.84 -26.20
C CYS A 853 -41.36 -18.42 -25.07
N LEU A 854 -42.06 -19.51 -25.37
CA LEU A 854 -42.84 -20.31 -24.43
C LEU A 854 -42.63 -21.79 -24.75
N ILE A 855 -42.24 -22.58 -23.76
CA ILE A 855 -41.88 -23.98 -23.89
C ILE A 855 -42.70 -24.76 -22.87
N PHE A 856 -43.55 -25.66 -23.36
CA PHE A 856 -44.23 -26.65 -22.55
C PHE A 856 -43.49 -27.97 -22.67
N THR A 857 -43.16 -28.58 -21.53
CA THR A 857 -42.59 -29.93 -21.48
C THR A 857 -43.65 -30.87 -20.94
N PHE A 858 -43.86 -31.99 -21.62
CA PHE A 858 -44.86 -32.99 -21.28
C PHE A 858 -44.21 -34.26 -20.70
N ASP A 859 -45.02 -35.12 -20.07
CA ASP A 859 -44.59 -36.40 -19.50
C ASP A 859 -44.24 -37.50 -20.54
N GLY A 860 -44.06 -37.12 -21.81
CA GLY A 860 -43.68 -37.99 -22.93
C GLY A 860 -43.69 -37.25 -24.28
N GLU A 861 -43.33 -37.95 -25.37
CA GLU A 861 -43.35 -37.35 -26.72
C GLU A 861 -44.76 -36.89 -27.14
N VAL A 862 -44.87 -35.67 -27.64
CA VAL A 862 -46.13 -35.04 -28.08
C VAL A 862 -46.12 -34.67 -29.56
N ASP A 863 -47.27 -34.85 -30.20
CA ASP A 863 -47.58 -34.36 -31.54
C ASP A 863 -49.06 -33.91 -31.62
N ALA A 864 -49.52 -33.53 -32.81
CA ALA A 864 -50.88 -33.03 -33.03
C ALA A 864 -51.99 -34.03 -32.63
N ASP A 865 -51.71 -35.34 -32.59
CA ASP A 865 -52.67 -36.38 -32.23
C ASP A 865 -52.55 -36.80 -30.74
N THR A 866 -51.42 -36.52 -30.07
CA THR A 866 -51.15 -36.98 -28.69
C THR A 866 -51.12 -35.89 -27.63
N VAL A 867 -51.00 -34.61 -28.02
CA VAL A 867 -50.87 -33.48 -27.07
C VAL A 867 -52.07 -33.35 -26.11
N ASP A 868 -53.29 -33.69 -26.56
CA ASP A 868 -54.52 -33.58 -25.76
C ASP A 868 -54.58 -34.55 -24.56
N ASP A 869 -53.80 -35.65 -24.60
CA ASP A 869 -53.77 -36.71 -23.58
C ASP A 869 -52.53 -36.62 -22.67
N ALA A 870 -51.58 -35.72 -22.95
CA ALA A 870 -50.31 -35.59 -22.25
C ALA A 870 -50.39 -34.60 -21.07
N GLU A 871 -49.66 -34.89 -19.99
CA GLU A 871 -49.60 -34.02 -18.80
C GLU A 871 -48.40 -33.08 -18.91
N ILE A 872 -48.62 -31.78 -18.67
CA ILE A 872 -47.53 -30.79 -18.63
C ILE A 872 -46.77 -31.00 -17.32
N VAL A 873 -45.46 -31.15 -17.40
CA VAL A 873 -44.59 -31.29 -16.22
C VAL A 873 -43.77 -30.03 -15.92
N ASN A 874 -43.54 -29.20 -16.94
CA ASN A 874 -42.82 -27.95 -16.79
C ASN A 874 -43.26 -26.94 -17.85
N THR A 875 -43.42 -25.69 -17.45
CA THR A 875 -43.67 -24.57 -18.34
C THR A 875 -42.59 -23.52 -18.14
N GLU A 876 -41.91 -23.14 -19.22
CA GLU A 876 -40.89 -22.09 -19.24
C GLU A 876 -41.27 -21.02 -20.24
N THR A 877 -41.20 -19.75 -19.85
CA THR A 877 -41.36 -18.63 -20.77
C THR A 877 -40.27 -17.60 -20.56
N TRP A 878 -39.81 -17.04 -21.67
CA TRP A 878 -38.73 -16.07 -21.77
C TRP A 878 -39.21 -14.96 -22.69
N ASN A 879 -39.46 -13.77 -22.18
CA ASN A 879 -40.12 -12.70 -22.94
C ASN A 879 -39.29 -11.43 -22.91
N HIS A 880 -38.96 -10.89 -24.08
CA HIS A 880 -38.40 -9.55 -24.15
C HIS A 880 -39.54 -8.53 -24.19
N VAL A 881 -39.68 -7.76 -23.11
CA VAL A 881 -40.80 -6.85 -22.89
C VAL A 881 -40.33 -5.39 -22.95
N GLU A 882 -41.12 -4.57 -23.62
CA GLU A 882 -41.07 -3.12 -23.58
C GLU A 882 -42.43 -2.65 -23.05
N ILE A 883 -42.45 -2.10 -21.84
CA ILE A 883 -43.65 -1.64 -21.15
C ILE A 883 -43.54 -0.14 -20.94
N MET A 884 -44.52 0.60 -21.42
CA MET A 884 -44.72 2.00 -21.07
C MET A 884 -45.97 2.06 -20.21
N ASP A 885 -45.82 2.32 -18.92
CA ASP A 885 -46.92 2.47 -17.97
C ASP A 885 -46.45 3.44 -16.88
N GLY A 886 -47.07 4.62 -16.76
CA GLY A 886 -46.60 5.69 -15.88
C GLY A 886 -45.51 6.60 -16.47
N GLU A 887 -44.71 7.23 -15.61
CA GLU A 887 -43.70 8.24 -16.00
C GLU A 887 -42.38 7.62 -16.52
N SER A 888 -42.05 6.42 -16.06
CA SER A 888 -40.84 5.66 -16.39
C SER A 888 -41.28 4.33 -17.01
N GLY A 889 -40.95 4.08 -18.29
CA GLY A 889 -41.18 2.78 -18.93
C GLY A 889 -40.13 1.74 -18.53
N PHE A 890 -40.46 0.47 -18.67
CA PHE A 890 -39.58 -0.69 -18.48
C PHE A 890 -39.17 -1.31 -19.83
N VAL A 891 -37.90 -1.69 -19.96
CA VAL A 891 -37.40 -2.51 -21.08
C VAL A 891 -36.50 -3.59 -20.53
N GLY A 892 -36.79 -4.85 -20.84
CA GLY A 892 -36.01 -5.97 -20.32
C GLY A 892 -36.57 -7.34 -20.63
N MET A 893 -36.12 -8.33 -19.86
CA MET A 893 -36.54 -9.73 -19.94
C MET A 893 -37.49 -10.08 -18.79
N LEU A 894 -38.60 -10.73 -19.11
CA LEU A 894 -39.55 -11.33 -18.18
C LEU A 894 -39.57 -12.84 -18.40
N ASN A 895 -39.16 -13.59 -17.40
CA ASN A 895 -39.10 -15.04 -17.42
C ASN A 895 -40.04 -15.62 -16.38
N LEU A 896 -40.77 -16.66 -16.74
CA LEU A 896 -41.56 -17.43 -15.79
C LEU A 896 -41.24 -18.92 -15.94
N THR A 897 -41.19 -19.62 -14.82
CA THR A 897 -41.02 -21.06 -14.78
C THR A 897 -42.00 -21.64 -13.77
N ALA A 898 -42.70 -22.70 -14.15
CA ALA A 898 -43.60 -23.45 -13.28
C ALA A 898 -43.30 -24.94 -13.43
N ASP A 899 -42.86 -25.56 -12.34
CA ASP A 899 -42.50 -26.98 -12.28
C ASP A 899 -43.51 -27.71 -11.41
N ASP A 900 -44.42 -28.44 -12.07
CA ASP A 900 -45.49 -29.22 -11.43
C ASP A 900 -44.94 -30.41 -10.63
N ALA A 901 -43.70 -30.85 -10.85
CA ALA A 901 -43.09 -31.92 -10.07
C ALA A 901 -42.56 -31.45 -8.72
N THR A 902 -42.24 -30.15 -8.61
CA THR A 902 -41.72 -29.54 -7.37
C THR A 902 -42.72 -28.63 -6.68
N ASP A 903 -43.89 -28.38 -7.29
CA ASP A 903 -44.89 -27.42 -6.81
C ASP A 903 -44.31 -25.99 -6.68
N MET A 904 -43.29 -25.66 -7.48
CA MET A 904 -42.58 -24.37 -7.45
C MET A 904 -42.86 -23.53 -8.68
N GLY A 905 -43.16 -22.25 -8.46
CA GLY A 905 -43.24 -21.22 -9.49
C GLY A 905 -42.17 -20.15 -9.27
N THR A 906 -41.52 -19.70 -10.34
CA THR A 906 -40.58 -18.57 -10.29
C THR A 906 -40.91 -17.55 -11.39
N VAL A 907 -40.82 -16.27 -11.05
CA VAL A 907 -40.92 -15.14 -11.96
C VAL A 907 -39.65 -14.32 -11.84
N THR A 908 -38.94 -14.08 -12.93
CA THR A 908 -37.75 -13.23 -12.96
C THR A 908 -37.97 -12.09 -13.94
N LEU A 909 -37.75 -10.86 -13.50
CA LEU A 909 -37.79 -9.66 -14.31
C LEU A 909 -36.42 -9.00 -14.26
N GLU A 910 -35.78 -8.74 -15.39
CA GLU A 910 -34.44 -8.17 -15.45
C GLU A 910 -34.36 -7.12 -16.55
N GLY A 911 -33.98 -5.89 -16.23
CA GLY A 911 -33.91 -4.82 -17.22
C GLY A 911 -33.87 -3.43 -16.61
N MET A 912 -34.18 -2.44 -17.44
CA MET A 912 -34.12 -1.03 -17.09
C MET A 912 -35.50 -0.41 -16.92
N SER A 913 -35.70 0.37 -15.85
CA SER A 913 -36.85 1.27 -15.68
C SER A 913 -36.32 2.70 -15.47
N GLY A 914 -36.46 3.57 -16.46
CA GLY A 914 -35.76 4.86 -16.47
C GLY A 914 -34.23 4.65 -16.54
N ASP A 915 -33.50 5.22 -15.57
CA ASP A 915 -32.04 5.08 -15.45
C ASP A 915 -31.62 3.91 -14.52
N LEU A 916 -32.58 3.17 -13.96
CA LEU A 916 -32.34 2.09 -13.00
C LEU A 916 -32.27 0.74 -13.71
N ASP A 917 -31.14 0.05 -13.63
CA ASP A 917 -30.97 -1.36 -14.05
C ASP A 917 -31.14 -2.28 -12.83
N PHE A 918 -32.05 -3.25 -12.92
CA PHE A 918 -32.42 -4.09 -11.79
C PHE A 918 -32.84 -5.50 -12.22
N LYS A 919 -32.90 -6.39 -11.23
CA LYS A 919 -33.43 -7.74 -11.35
C LYS A 919 -34.37 -8.04 -10.18
N VAL A 920 -35.61 -8.39 -10.47
CA VAL A 920 -36.60 -8.89 -9.50
C VAL A 920 -36.77 -10.38 -9.69
N MET A 921 -36.78 -11.15 -8.60
CA MET A 921 -37.08 -12.57 -8.59
C MET A 921 -38.19 -12.84 -7.57
N GLY A 922 -39.34 -13.30 -8.04
CA GLY A 922 -40.41 -13.84 -7.22
C GLY A 922 -40.39 -15.37 -7.27
N MET A 923 -40.60 -16.03 -6.14
CA MET A 923 -40.71 -17.49 -6.03
C MET A 923 -41.91 -17.84 -5.16
N VAL A 924 -42.68 -18.86 -5.56
CA VAL A 924 -43.79 -19.43 -4.80
C VAL A 924 -43.52 -20.92 -4.63
N ASP A 925 -43.52 -21.40 -3.40
CA ASP A 925 -43.48 -22.82 -3.03
C ASP A 925 -44.86 -23.22 -2.51
N SER A 926 -45.56 -24.05 -3.27
CA SER A 926 -46.90 -24.57 -2.93
C SER A 926 -46.89 -26.01 -2.41
N SER A 927 -45.71 -26.56 -2.10
CA SER A 927 -45.55 -27.93 -1.59
C SER A 927 -46.04 -28.10 -0.12
N GLY A 928 -46.31 -26.99 0.57
CA GLY A 928 -46.72 -26.93 1.98
C GLY A 928 -48.24 -26.88 2.24
N ASP A 929 -48.63 -26.71 3.51
CA ASP A 929 -50.04 -26.49 3.91
C ASP A 929 -50.54 -25.06 3.57
N GLU A 930 -49.60 -24.14 3.34
CA GLU A 930 -49.80 -22.75 2.92
C GLU A 930 -48.64 -22.37 2.01
N ASP A 931 -48.91 -21.59 0.96
CA ASP A 931 -47.89 -21.17 0.00
C ASP A 931 -46.88 -20.24 0.67
N GLU A 932 -45.59 -20.54 0.52
CA GLU A 932 -44.50 -19.65 0.91
C GLU A 932 -44.05 -18.85 -0.31
N SER A 933 -43.93 -17.53 -0.16
CA SER A 933 -43.52 -16.65 -1.26
C SER A 933 -42.27 -15.87 -0.87
N THR A 934 -41.31 -15.81 -1.81
CA THR A 934 -40.08 -15.02 -1.70
C THR A 934 -40.03 -14.00 -2.82
N LEU A 935 -39.54 -12.81 -2.49
CA LEU A 935 -39.27 -11.72 -3.41
C LEU A 935 -37.85 -11.20 -3.17
N GLU A 936 -37.03 -11.19 -4.20
CA GLU A 936 -35.70 -10.58 -4.20
C GLU A 936 -35.62 -9.49 -5.26
N VAL A 937 -35.05 -8.34 -4.90
CA VAL A 937 -34.81 -7.22 -5.81
C VAL A 937 -33.34 -6.86 -5.72
N MET A 938 -32.62 -6.96 -6.83
CA MET A 938 -31.22 -6.60 -6.96
C MET A 938 -31.10 -5.38 -7.88
N VAL A 939 -30.37 -4.35 -7.45
CA VAL A 939 -30.08 -3.18 -8.29
C VAL A 939 -28.64 -3.25 -8.77
N LYS A 940 -28.42 -3.02 -10.07
CA LYS A 940 -27.12 -3.06 -10.71
C LYS A 940 -26.53 -1.65 -10.85
N GLY A 941 -25.20 -1.59 -10.93
CA GLY A 941 -24.43 -0.36 -11.10
C GLY A 941 -23.62 0.03 -9.86
N ASP A 942 -22.53 0.75 -10.08
CA ASP A 942 -21.53 1.07 -9.05
C ASP A 942 -22.14 1.87 -7.89
N THR A 943 -23.04 2.81 -8.20
CA THR A 943 -23.71 3.66 -7.19
C THR A 943 -24.69 2.89 -6.30
N ALA A 944 -25.16 1.72 -6.76
CA ALA A 944 -26.09 0.89 -6.00
C ALA A 944 -25.39 -0.03 -5.00
N MET A 945 -24.05 -0.11 -5.02
CA MET A 945 -23.26 -0.92 -4.08
C MET A 945 -23.77 -2.38 -4.01
N GLY A 946 -24.23 -2.98 -5.11
CA GLY A 946 -24.81 -4.33 -5.10
C GLY A 946 -26.08 -4.49 -4.24
N TYR A 947 -26.87 -3.42 -4.10
CA TYR A 947 -28.10 -3.39 -3.32
C TYR A 947 -29.00 -4.60 -3.61
N THR A 948 -29.44 -5.26 -2.54
CA THR A 948 -30.39 -6.38 -2.58
C THR A 948 -31.45 -6.19 -1.50
N LEU A 949 -32.72 -6.23 -1.88
CA LEU A 949 -33.86 -6.32 -0.97
C LEU A 949 -34.44 -7.74 -1.07
N SER A 950 -34.53 -8.46 0.04
CA SER A 950 -35.18 -9.78 0.10
C SER A 950 -36.38 -9.74 1.05
N LEU A 951 -37.47 -10.41 0.70
CA LEU A 951 -38.67 -10.57 1.50
C LEU A 951 -39.20 -11.99 1.33
N THR A 952 -39.32 -12.73 2.43
CA THR A 952 -39.88 -14.09 2.42
C THR A 952 -40.98 -14.21 3.48
N GLY A 953 -42.01 -15.00 3.19
CA GLY A 953 -43.00 -15.38 4.19
C GLY A 953 -44.26 -16.00 3.62
N MET A 954 -45.19 -16.30 4.53
CA MET A 954 -46.53 -16.82 4.25
C MET A 954 -47.58 -15.74 4.52
N GLU A 955 -48.74 -15.84 3.88
CA GLU A 955 -49.82 -14.87 4.05
C GLU A 955 -50.28 -14.76 5.52
N SER A 956 -50.33 -15.88 6.24
CA SER A 956 -50.79 -15.95 7.63
C SER A 956 -49.81 -15.37 8.66
N THR A 957 -48.51 -15.38 8.37
CA THR A 957 -47.45 -14.89 9.27
C THR A 957 -46.91 -13.51 8.88
N GLY A 958 -47.17 -13.07 7.65
CA GLY A 958 -46.58 -11.86 7.08
C GLY A 958 -45.20 -12.11 6.48
N TYR A 959 -44.71 -11.11 5.72
CA TYR A 959 -43.45 -11.16 4.99
C TYR A 959 -42.39 -10.32 5.70
N THR A 960 -41.20 -10.90 5.85
CA THR A 960 -40.04 -10.24 6.45
C THR A 960 -38.78 -10.58 5.66
N GLY A 961 -37.80 -9.70 5.70
CA GLY A 961 -36.48 -9.96 5.16
C GLY A 961 -35.53 -8.81 5.43
N ASP A 962 -34.58 -8.59 4.54
CA ASP A 962 -33.43 -7.73 4.75
C ASP A 962 -33.05 -6.91 3.52
N VAL A 963 -32.44 -5.77 3.78
CA VAL A 963 -31.77 -4.94 2.78
C VAL A 963 -30.28 -5.14 2.96
N LYS A 964 -29.60 -5.58 1.91
CA LYS A 964 -28.15 -5.80 1.89
C LYS A 964 -27.49 -4.94 0.82
N ALA A 965 -26.22 -4.60 1.04
CA ALA A 965 -25.35 -3.99 0.05
C ALA A 965 -23.89 -4.34 0.36
N MET A 966 -23.04 -4.20 -0.66
CA MET A 966 -21.59 -4.37 -0.57
C MET A 966 -20.99 -3.25 0.28
N TYR A 967 -20.27 -3.61 1.33
CA TYR A 967 -19.54 -2.71 2.19
C TYR A 967 -18.25 -3.41 2.63
N ASN A 968 -17.10 -2.75 2.48
CA ASN A 968 -15.77 -3.31 2.75
C ASN A 968 -15.54 -4.69 2.08
N GLY A 969 -15.96 -4.83 0.82
CA GLY A 969 -15.77 -6.08 0.05
C GLY A 969 -16.74 -7.22 0.40
N GLU A 970 -17.63 -7.05 1.38
CA GLU A 970 -18.59 -8.07 1.81
C GLU A 970 -20.05 -7.58 1.72
N MET A 971 -21.00 -8.50 1.51
CA MET A 971 -22.43 -8.17 1.56
C MET A 971 -22.89 -8.02 3.02
N MET A 972 -23.12 -6.78 3.45
CA MET A 972 -23.62 -6.44 4.78
C MET A 972 -25.13 -6.13 4.74
N SER A 973 -25.85 -6.46 5.81
CA SER A 973 -27.25 -6.06 6.01
C SER A 973 -27.36 -4.63 6.55
N PHE A 974 -28.03 -3.75 5.82
CA PHE A 974 -28.29 -2.34 6.14
C PHE A 974 -29.69 -2.08 6.71
N GLY A 975 -30.54 -3.10 6.80
CA GLY A 975 -31.84 -2.97 7.46
C GLY A 975 -32.71 -4.21 7.35
N THR A 976 -33.83 -4.19 8.07
CA THR A 976 -34.86 -5.23 7.97
C THR A 976 -36.05 -4.69 7.20
N ALA A 977 -36.52 -5.45 6.23
CA ALA A 977 -37.68 -5.12 5.42
C ALA A 977 -38.92 -5.91 5.86
N SER A 978 -40.09 -5.28 5.77
CA SER A 978 -41.38 -5.91 6.06
C SER A 978 -42.44 -5.41 5.08
N LYS A 979 -43.36 -6.29 4.69
CA LYS A 979 -44.48 -5.89 3.82
C LYS A 979 -45.46 -5.00 4.57
N VAL A 980 -45.86 -3.90 3.94
CA VAL A 980 -46.96 -3.03 4.39
C VAL A 980 -48.04 -2.96 3.31
N THR A 981 -49.17 -2.32 3.62
CA THR A 981 -50.23 -2.09 2.62
C THR A 981 -49.68 -1.29 1.45
N ASN A 982 -49.69 -1.88 0.24
CA ASN A 982 -49.20 -1.29 -1.01
C ASN A 982 -47.70 -0.91 -1.00
N GLY A 983 -46.83 -1.72 -0.38
CA GLY A 983 -45.39 -1.52 -0.47
C GLY A 983 -44.57 -2.21 0.62
N VAL A 984 -43.41 -1.63 0.94
CA VAL A 984 -42.42 -2.16 1.90
C VAL A 984 -42.04 -1.11 2.92
N SER A 985 -41.93 -1.51 4.18
CA SER A 985 -41.32 -0.70 5.24
C SER A 985 -39.97 -1.27 5.63
N ILE A 986 -38.95 -0.44 5.56
CA ILE A 986 -37.56 -0.79 5.87
C ILE A 986 -37.19 -0.06 7.15
N THR A 987 -36.72 -0.81 8.15
CA THR A 987 -36.04 -0.28 9.33
C THR A 987 -34.55 -0.40 9.10
N TYR A 988 -33.87 0.72 8.90
CA TYR A 988 -32.44 0.77 8.62
C TYR A 988 -31.61 0.57 9.89
N ILE A 989 -30.31 0.26 9.73
CA ILE A 989 -29.37 0.04 10.83
C ILE A 989 -29.20 1.26 11.75
N ASP A 990 -29.46 2.47 11.24
CA ASP A 990 -29.49 3.70 12.05
C ASP A 990 -30.81 3.91 12.81
N GLY A 991 -31.75 2.97 12.69
CA GLY A 991 -33.04 2.97 13.37
C GLY A 991 -34.12 3.79 12.68
N ASP A 992 -33.81 4.46 11.56
CA ASP A 992 -34.82 5.15 10.77
C ASP A 992 -35.75 4.13 10.10
N VAL A 993 -37.04 4.41 10.17
CA VAL A 993 -38.08 3.61 9.50
C VAL A 993 -38.59 4.41 8.33
N VAL A 994 -38.35 3.90 7.13
CA VAL A 994 -38.88 4.47 5.88
C VAL A 994 -39.90 3.51 5.29
N SER A 995 -41.08 4.03 4.98
CA SER A 995 -42.11 3.27 4.29
C SER A 995 -42.17 3.72 2.83
N TYR A 996 -41.86 2.82 1.93
CA TYR A 996 -42.01 2.99 0.49
C TYR A 996 -43.41 2.53 0.12
N THR A 997 -44.33 3.49 0.04
CA THR A 997 -45.75 3.27 -0.34
C THR A 997 -45.93 3.52 -1.83
N ASP A 998 -46.91 2.86 -2.44
CA ASP A 998 -47.19 2.89 -3.90
C ASP A 998 -46.20 2.06 -4.75
N VAL A 999 -45.47 1.15 -4.09
CA VAL A 999 -44.71 0.11 -4.78
C VAL A 999 -45.62 -1.11 -4.94
N ASP A 1000 -46.28 -1.21 -6.10
CA ASP A 1000 -46.99 -2.43 -6.49
C ASP A 1000 -45.95 -3.48 -6.91
N LEU A 1001 -45.43 -4.21 -5.92
CA LEU A 1001 -44.60 -5.39 -6.15
C LEU A 1001 -45.47 -6.46 -6.81
N ILE A 1002 -44.93 -7.13 -7.83
CA ILE A 1002 -45.58 -8.22 -8.57
C ILE A 1002 -46.18 -9.18 -7.54
N ASP A 1003 -47.51 -9.22 -7.47
CA ASP A 1003 -48.26 -10.11 -6.59
C ASP A 1003 -48.19 -11.51 -7.20
N SER A 1004 -47.21 -12.31 -6.78
CA SER A 1004 -46.95 -13.66 -7.31
C SER A 1004 -48.10 -14.65 -7.13
N SER A 1005 -49.13 -14.30 -6.34
CA SER A 1005 -50.35 -15.10 -6.15
C SER A 1005 -51.41 -14.89 -7.24
N LYS A 1006 -51.19 -13.94 -8.15
CA LYS A 1006 -52.04 -13.63 -9.31
C LYS A 1006 -51.27 -13.85 -10.60
#